data_AF-A0A0S4KWG6-F1
#
_entry.id   AF-A0A0S4KWG6-F1
#
_cell.length_a   1.000
_cell.length_b   1.000
_cell.length_c   1.000
_cell.angle_alpha   90.00
_cell.angle_beta   90.00
_cell.angle_gamma   90.00
#
_symmetry.space_group_name_H-M   'P 1'
#
loop_
_entity.id
_entity.type
_entity.pdbx_description
1 polymer ?
#
loop_
_entity_poly.entity_id
_entity_poly.type
_entity_poly.pdbx_seq_one_letter_code
_entity_poly.pdbx_strand_id
1 'polypeptide(L)'
;MNDRSIGRGQNRLRLPSFWGPQPPVLTDRSAEAKTACDCKFDQLSGESVRQSLGGTNPPSKSGVRHKAMAQSAMTAQAKGDRILVLNKNGQPSPQRSLRVRRLSMTWYVLTLVLTLTVSAGADQPFLDSSAPVRFKGETLFVIHTGLAAIDPAARAAAIEKRLERLAHVDPSLIESLTIEDHEETSYVVTREEVLFVVTEQEAKLVGKPRYLLAQERARHIQQAFRTIAPPPLETEPLPSASIHLRDLLWAGLATALLIFLAVAAHVGFPLLYEFIDTWHETRLRPLSIRGFELISADHLVDTLLFLSRFVRIVLSAFVLYAYFHFILDLFPQTRDFEQRFLTALAVPLDSMRGMHPNWAGLIAGLLLTAVTTGLFLGILKLFRSLFPQVIEKVSQWGRTTKYCLKIQRVELLSGTQIADGALGAVRILRVVAYASLVYLYVTSILGFFPATQQLSLELLGYLIEPIKLIGLTFVSSLPDFIAIVIIALVTKYIIKLIHLFFTGIERGAITFQGFHRDWATPTYKIVRFFALVFAAVAIVPYIPGSHSEAFKGISVFLGVLVSLGAAGSFSNIVAGIVLTYMRPFSVGDRVKIAETTGDITEKTLLVTRVRTNKNVDVTIPNALVLSSHIINFSSSATNPPPLILNTSVTIGYDVPWRKVHELLLAAAKRTTHILETPEPFVLQTSLNDFYVTYEINGYTKHPNKMATIYAELHQHIQDQFNEAGVEIMSPHYTQVRDGNKTTIPDEYLPKGYQVPGIRIWPLRSSRVRSESPSPDGDTRRL
;
A
#
# COMPACT_ATOMS: atom_id res chain seq x y z
N MET A 1 8.22 44.25 -56.13
CA MET A 1 7.13 44.18 -55.14
C MET A 1 7.82 44.19 -53.78
N ASN A 2 7.87 45.28 -53.01
CA ASN A 2 6.82 46.26 -52.64
C ASN A 2 5.68 45.58 -51.84
N ASP A 3 5.25 46.09 -50.68
CA ASP A 3 5.70 47.29 -49.96
C ASP A 3 5.39 47.25 -48.44
N ARG A 4 5.96 48.20 -47.66
CA ARG A 4 5.53 48.81 -46.35
C ARG A 4 4.80 47.96 -45.27
N SER A 5 5.27 47.83 -44.02
CA SER A 5 5.45 48.83 -42.89
C SER A 5 4.12 49.26 -42.23
N ILE A 6 3.99 49.69 -40.94
CA ILE A 6 4.82 50.44 -39.96
C ILE A 6 4.56 49.89 -38.53
N GLY A 7 5.54 49.64 -37.63
CA GLY A 7 6.06 50.54 -36.55
C GLY A 7 5.19 50.57 -35.26
N ARG A 8 5.61 50.88 -34.02
CA ARG A 8 6.85 51.40 -33.36
C ARG A 8 6.95 50.74 -31.96
N GLY A 9 8.03 50.74 -31.16
CA GLY A 9 9.43 51.20 -31.33
C GLY A 9 10.10 51.53 -29.97
N GLN A 10 11.45 51.51 -29.92
CA GLN A 10 12.34 51.96 -28.81
C GLN A 10 12.34 51.11 -27.49
N ASN A 11 13.43 50.98 -26.72
CA ASN A 11 14.80 51.53 -26.85
C ASN A 11 15.93 50.62 -26.27
N ARG A 12 17.01 50.48 -27.05
CA ARG A 12 18.46 50.52 -26.68
C ARG A 12 18.91 50.10 -25.27
N LEU A 13 19.66 48.99 -25.12
CA LEU A 13 21.14 48.82 -25.29
C LEU A 13 22.00 49.15 -24.04
N ARG A 14 22.74 48.16 -23.53
CA ARG A 14 24.23 48.06 -23.60
C ARG A 14 24.77 46.77 -22.96
N LEU A 15 25.79 46.18 -23.60
CA LEU A 15 26.76 45.27 -22.97
C LEU A 15 27.94 46.11 -22.42
N PRO A 16 28.81 45.52 -21.57
CA PRO A 16 30.06 44.97 -22.13
C PRO A 16 30.46 43.60 -21.53
N SER A 17 31.57 43.07 -22.02
CA SER A 17 32.17 41.76 -21.72
C SER A 17 33.46 41.86 -20.89
N PHE A 18 34.15 40.71 -20.72
CA PHE A 18 35.61 40.48 -20.56
C PHE A 18 36.21 40.03 -19.19
N TRP A 19 37.16 39.09 -19.34
CA TRP A 19 38.19 38.54 -18.42
C TRP A 19 37.79 37.74 -17.14
N GLY A 20 38.62 36.72 -16.82
CA GLY A 20 38.68 35.98 -15.55
C GLY A 20 40.09 36.14 -14.92
N PRO A 21 40.69 35.19 -14.15
CA PRO A 21 40.26 33.83 -13.78
C PRO A 21 40.34 33.54 -12.24
N GLN A 22 40.68 32.31 -11.84
CA GLN A 22 40.89 31.75 -10.46
C GLN A 22 42.13 32.34 -9.71
N PRO A 23 42.47 32.02 -8.41
CA PRO A 23 42.19 30.79 -7.63
C PRO A 23 41.89 31.01 -6.09
N PRO A 24 42.39 30.25 -5.05
CA PRO A 24 41.53 29.88 -3.90
C PRO A 24 42.01 30.38 -2.52
N VAL A 25 41.25 30.09 -1.46
CA VAL A 25 41.67 30.31 -0.05
C VAL A 25 41.38 29.09 0.83
N LEU A 26 42.41 28.61 1.52
CA LEU A 26 42.33 27.72 2.69
C LEU A 26 42.16 28.56 3.96
N THR A 27 41.34 28.08 4.90
CA THR A 27 41.58 28.36 6.34
C THR A 27 41.31 27.10 7.15
N ASP A 28 42.34 26.65 7.85
CA ASP A 28 42.32 25.58 8.84
C ASP A 28 42.03 26.15 10.24
N ARG A 29 41.36 25.36 11.09
CA ARG A 29 41.35 25.52 12.56
C ARG A 29 41.16 24.17 13.26
N SER A 30 42.31 23.60 13.65
CA SER A 30 42.52 22.93 14.95
C SER A 30 42.09 23.83 16.15
N ALA A 31 42.01 23.40 17.42
CA ALA A 31 42.44 22.20 18.14
C ALA A 31 41.50 21.98 19.36
N GLU A 32 41.47 20.86 20.12
CA GLU A 32 42.12 19.54 20.00
C GLU A 32 41.08 18.44 20.38
N ALA A 33 41.28 17.26 20.98
CA ALA A 33 42.33 16.54 21.74
C ALA A 33 42.35 15.05 21.26
N LYS A 34 43.42 14.24 21.34
CA LYS A 34 44.15 13.66 22.50
C LYS A 34 43.23 12.98 23.54
N THR A 35 43.44 11.73 23.97
CA THR A 35 44.55 10.76 23.87
C THR A 35 44.10 9.42 23.22
N ALA A 36 44.91 8.66 22.46
CA ALA A 36 46.04 7.78 22.86
C ALA A 36 45.67 6.71 23.92
N CYS A 37 46.10 5.44 23.84
CA CYS A 37 46.78 4.64 22.81
C CYS A 37 46.57 3.13 23.12
N ASP A 38 46.72 2.24 22.13
CA ASP A 38 47.65 1.09 22.18
C ASP A 38 47.43 0.05 21.06
N CYS A 39 48.54 -0.52 20.59
CA CYS A 39 48.56 -1.72 19.75
C CYS A 39 48.86 -2.95 20.62
N LYS A 40 48.21 -4.08 20.34
CA LYS A 40 48.76 -5.38 20.78
C LYS A 40 48.54 -6.50 19.77
N PHE A 41 49.66 -7.13 19.39
CA PHE A 41 49.70 -8.53 18.96
C PHE A 41 49.39 -9.43 20.16
N ASP A 42 48.81 -10.60 19.92
CA ASP A 42 49.07 -11.79 20.73
C ASP A 42 48.81 -13.07 19.90
N GLN A 43 49.54 -14.15 20.21
CA GLN A 43 49.49 -15.44 19.51
C GLN A 43 49.09 -16.58 20.46
N LEU A 44 48.11 -17.40 20.06
CA LEU A 44 47.91 -18.79 20.51
C LEU A 44 47.35 -19.57 19.30
N SER A 45 47.85 -20.70 18.81
CA SER A 45 48.75 -21.77 19.30
C SER A 45 48.11 -22.79 20.26
N GLY A 46 48.35 -24.10 20.00
CA GLY A 46 47.66 -25.27 20.62
C GLY A 46 46.54 -25.83 19.72
N GLU A 47 46.70 -26.93 18.97
CA GLU A 47 46.67 -28.36 19.39
C GLU A 47 45.24 -28.96 19.45
N SER A 48 44.93 -30.21 19.04
CA SER A 48 45.71 -31.31 18.43
C SER A 48 44.75 -32.23 17.60
N VAL A 49 45.09 -32.76 16.40
CA VAL A 49 45.79 -34.04 16.06
C VAL A 49 44.87 -35.23 15.65
N ARG A 50 45.31 -35.96 14.60
CA ARG A 50 44.77 -37.17 13.90
C ARG A 50 43.73 -36.88 12.79
N GLN A 51 43.94 -37.26 11.51
CA GLN A 51 44.36 -38.54 10.87
C GLN A 51 43.26 -39.62 10.92
N SER A 52 43.04 -40.44 9.88
CA SER A 52 43.93 -40.80 8.74
C SER A 52 43.19 -41.19 7.44
N LEU A 53 43.85 -40.93 6.30
CA LEU A 53 44.06 -41.81 5.12
C LEU A 53 42.89 -42.55 4.43
N GLY A 54 43.03 -42.76 3.11
CA GLY A 54 42.34 -43.81 2.36
C GLY A 54 41.70 -43.34 1.05
N GLY A 55 42.44 -43.41 -0.06
CA GLY A 55 41.88 -43.21 -1.40
C GLY A 55 42.19 -44.39 -2.33
N THR A 56 41.27 -44.73 -3.24
CA THR A 56 41.51 -45.60 -4.41
C THR A 56 40.42 -45.38 -5.46
N ASN A 57 40.75 -45.66 -6.72
CA ASN A 57 39.90 -45.52 -7.91
C ASN A 57 40.51 -46.43 -9.01
N PRO A 58 39.79 -46.91 -10.05
CA PRO A 58 38.40 -47.36 -10.17
C PRO A 58 38.38 -48.91 -10.38
N PRO A 59 37.43 -49.53 -11.12
CA PRO A 59 37.61 -49.68 -12.57
C PRO A 59 36.31 -49.57 -13.41
N SER A 60 36.39 -49.83 -14.71
CA SER A 60 35.35 -49.61 -15.73
C SER A 60 34.67 -50.88 -16.27
N LYS A 61 33.50 -50.71 -16.92
CA LYS A 61 32.83 -51.54 -17.98
C LYS A 61 31.52 -50.80 -18.35
N SER A 62 31.15 -50.40 -19.57
CA SER A 62 31.21 -50.93 -20.96
C SER A 62 29.91 -51.60 -21.41
N GLY A 63 29.36 -51.21 -22.58
CA GLY A 63 28.07 -51.66 -23.14
C GLY A 63 27.03 -50.53 -23.12
N VAL A 64 26.66 -49.82 -24.20
CA VAL A 64 26.50 -50.13 -25.63
C VAL A 64 25.35 -51.07 -25.95
N ARG A 65 24.19 -50.51 -26.33
CA ARG A 65 23.41 -50.92 -27.53
C ARG A 65 22.33 -49.89 -27.92
N HIS A 66 21.95 -49.90 -29.20
CA HIS A 66 20.99 -48.96 -29.81
C HIS A 66 19.56 -49.48 -29.80
N LYS A 67 18.58 -48.56 -29.71
CA LYS A 67 17.48 -48.28 -30.67
C LYS A 67 16.48 -47.33 -29.96
N ALA A 68 16.08 -46.16 -30.47
CA ALA A 68 15.68 -45.71 -31.82
C ALA A 68 14.24 -46.10 -32.22
N MET A 69 13.41 -45.07 -32.36
CA MET A 69 12.09 -45.00 -33.03
C MET A 69 10.95 -45.94 -32.58
N ALA A 70 9.91 -45.33 -31.99
CA ALA A 70 8.54 -45.38 -32.53
C ALA A 70 7.81 -44.08 -32.15
N GLN A 71 6.88 -43.62 -32.99
CA GLN A 71 6.12 -42.39 -32.81
C GLN A 71 4.64 -42.65 -33.16
N SER A 72 3.73 -41.90 -32.52
CA SER A 72 2.27 -41.88 -32.78
C SER A 72 1.45 -43.13 -32.39
N ALA A 73 0.54 -42.99 -31.40
CA ALA A 73 -0.91 -42.92 -31.66
C ALA A 73 -1.78 -43.00 -30.37
N MET A 74 -2.76 -42.09 -30.29
CA MET A 74 -4.11 -42.20 -29.70
C MET A 74 -4.38 -42.85 -28.32
N THR A 75 -4.79 -41.98 -27.39
CA THR A 75 -5.96 -42.11 -26.46
C THR A 75 -6.30 -43.48 -25.85
N ALA A 76 -6.09 -43.60 -24.53
CA ALA A 76 -6.82 -44.54 -23.67
C ALA A 76 -7.24 -43.87 -22.33
N GLN A 77 -8.39 -44.28 -21.81
CA GLN A 77 -9.10 -43.70 -20.68
C GLN A 77 -8.33 -43.75 -19.34
N ALA A 78 -8.68 -42.86 -18.41
CA ALA A 78 -8.09 -42.80 -17.08
C ALA A 78 -8.30 -44.08 -16.23
N LYS A 79 -7.20 -44.59 -15.67
CA LYS A 79 -7.19 -45.34 -14.40
C LYS A 79 -5.94 -44.93 -13.62
N GLY A 80 -6.10 -44.57 -12.34
CA GLY A 80 -5.05 -43.91 -11.57
C GLY A 80 -4.44 -44.82 -10.50
N ASP A 81 -3.15 -45.11 -10.63
CA ASP A 81 -2.34 -45.78 -9.60
C ASP A 81 -1.34 -44.82 -8.95
N ARG A 82 -1.03 -45.06 -7.67
CA ARG A 82 -0.10 -44.25 -6.88
C ARG A 82 1.25 -44.94 -6.79
N ILE A 83 2.30 -44.28 -7.26
CA ILE A 83 3.69 -44.70 -7.00
C ILE A 83 3.97 -44.55 -5.51
N LEU A 84 4.19 -45.67 -4.81
CA LEU A 84 4.61 -45.70 -3.41
C LEU A 84 6.13 -45.53 -3.31
N VAL A 85 6.57 -44.45 -2.68
CA VAL A 85 7.99 -44.24 -2.34
C VAL A 85 8.29 -44.99 -1.04
N LEU A 86 9.00 -46.12 -1.17
CA LEU A 86 9.54 -46.88 -0.05
C LEU A 86 10.84 -46.24 0.47
N ASN A 87 11.15 -46.38 1.75
CA ASN A 87 12.48 -46.02 2.26
C ASN A 87 13.50 -47.15 1.98
N LYS A 88 14.77 -46.94 2.31
CA LYS A 88 15.88 -47.91 2.04
C LYS A 88 15.70 -49.29 2.70
N ASN A 89 14.76 -49.45 3.64
CA ASN A 89 14.46 -50.70 4.34
C ASN A 89 13.09 -51.28 3.92
N GLY A 90 12.51 -50.83 2.80
CA GLY A 90 11.36 -51.48 2.16
C GLY A 90 9.98 -51.24 2.79
N GLN A 91 9.85 -50.38 3.81
CA GLN A 91 8.57 -50.08 4.45
C GLN A 91 7.98 -48.72 4.02
N PRO A 92 6.64 -48.58 3.96
CA PRO A 92 5.96 -47.33 3.63
C PRO A 92 5.97 -46.35 4.82
N SER A 93 6.44 -45.11 4.60
CA SER A 93 6.53 -44.11 5.68
C SER A 93 5.19 -43.40 5.97
N PRO A 94 4.84 -43.14 7.25
CA PRO A 94 3.55 -42.54 7.63
C PRO A 94 3.56 -41.01 7.49
N GLN A 95 3.59 -40.49 6.27
CA GLN A 95 3.37 -39.05 6.06
C GLN A 95 1.91 -38.67 6.36
N ARG A 96 1.71 -37.81 7.37
CA ARG A 96 0.45 -37.07 7.58
C ARG A 96 0.19 -36.14 6.39
N SER A 97 -0.48 -36.66 5.36
CA SER A 97 -0.91 -35.86 4.21
C SER A 97 -1.95 -34.83 4.63
N LEU A 98 -1.51 -33.59 4.86
CA LEU A 98 -2.40 -32.43 4.83
C LEU A 98 -3.00 -32.36 3.42
N ARG A 99 -4.23 -32.85 3.29
CA ARG A 99 -4.92 -33.06 2.02
C ARG A 99 -5.41 -31.73 1.47
N VAL A 100 -4.48 -30.90 0.99
CA VAL A 100 -4.77 -29.69 0.21
C VAL A 100 -5.47 -30.13 -1.07
N ARG A 101 -6.79 -30.16 -1.01
CA ARG A 101 -7.71 -30.45 -2.11
C ARG A 101 -7.34 -29.50 -3.27
N ARG A 102 -7.16 -30.02 -4.49
CA ARG A 102 -6.99 -29.20 -5.70
C ARG A 102 -8.28 -28.42 -5.97
N LEU A 103 -8.49 -27.34 -5.23
CA LEU A 103 -9.45 -26.31 -5.57
C LEU A 103 -8.87 -25.51 -6.72
N SER A 104 -9.67 -25.36 -7.77
CA SER A 104 -9.38 -24.51 -8.90
C SER A 104 -9.32 -23.06 -8.42
N MET A 105 -8.12 -22.56 -8.15
CA MET A 105 -7.90 -21.20 -7.66
C MET A 105 -8.30 -20.16 -8.73
N THR A 106 -8.23 -20.53 -10.01
CA THR A 106 -8.83 -19.76 -11.12
C THR A 106 -10.34 -19.63 -11.00
N TRP A 107 -11.06 -20.68 -10.57
CA TRP A 107 -12.50 -20.53 -10.27
C TRP A 107 -12.75 -19.61 -9.08
N TYR A 108 -12.01 -19.76 -7.97
CA TYR A 108 -12.21 -18.88 -6.81
C TYR A 108 -11.85 -17.41 -7.08
N VAL A 109 -10.81 -17.13 -7.87
CA VAL A 109 -10.49 -15.75 -8.29
C VAL A 109 -11.53 -15.23 -9.28
N LEU A 110 -12.01 -16.05 -10.22
CA LEU A 110 -13.04 -15.62 -11.17
C LEU A 110 -14.39 -15.37 -10.46
N THR A 111 -14.80 -16.22 -9.52
CA THR A 111 -16.01 -15.96 -8.71
C THR A 111 -15.83 -14.78 -7.78
N LEU A 112 -14.64 -14.58 -7.17
CA LEU A 112 -14.38 -13.41 -6.32
C LEU A 112 -14.49 -12.11 -7.13
N VAL A 113 -13.93 -12.08 -8.34
CA VAL A 113 -14.05 -10.94 -9.26
C VAL A 113 -15.50 -10.73 -9.70
N LEU A 114 -16.25 -11.79 -10.06
CA LEU A 114 -17.68 -11.68 -10.37
C LEU A 114 -18.50 -11.14 -9.19
N THR A 115 -18.26 -11.62 -7.96
CA THR A 115 -18.95 -11.10 -6.77
C THR A 115 -18.58 -9.66 -6.43
N LEU A 116 -17.36 -9.23 -6.75
CA LEU A 116 -16.92 -7.84 -6.57
C LEU A 116 -17.44 -6.90 -7.66
N THR A 117 -17.95 -7.41 -8.77
CA THR A 117 -18.65 -6.61 -9.79
C THR A 117 -20.16 -6.44 -9.53
N VAL A 118 -20.72 -7.03 -8.46
CA VAL A 118 -22.17 -6.92 -8.13
C VAL A 118 -22.39 -6.46 -6.69
N SER A 119 -21.92 -5.24 -6.38
CA SER A 119 -22.57 -4.37 -5.38
C SER A 119 -22.22 -2.89 -5.59
N ALA A 120 -22.08 -2.46 -6.85
CA ALA A 120 -22.28 -1.05 -7.17
C ALA A 120 -23.79 -0.78 -7.04
N GLY A 121 -24.20 -0.15 -5.95
CA GLY A 121 -25.56 0.33 -5.76
C GLY A 121 -25.84 1.48 -6.72
N ALA A 122 -26.18 1.15 -7.97
CA ALA A 122 -26.88 2.06 -8.85
C ALA A 122 -28.33 2.12 -8.37
N ASP A 123 -28.84 3.31 -8.09
CA ASP A 123 -30.24 3.53 -7.76
C ASP A 123 -31.12 3.01 -8.91
N GLN A 124 -31.74 1.84 -8.71
CA GLN A 124 -32.80 1.42 -9.60
C GLN A 124 -34.04 2.28 -9.28
N PRO A 125 -34.67 2.92 -10.28
CA PRO A 125 -35.94 3.58 -10.04
C PRO A 125 -36.96 2.55 -9.50
N PHE A 126 -37.64 2.89 -8.41
CA PHE A 126 -38.60 2.03 -7.72
C PHE A 126 -39.82 1.71 -8.61
N LEU A 127 -39.69 0.73 -9.51
CA LEU A 127 -40.70 0.41 -10.52
C LEU A 127 -41.67 -0.73 -10.13
N ASP A 128 -41.26 -1.65 -9.24
CA ASP A 128 -42.05 -2.84 -8.88
C ASP A 128 -42.51 -2.91 -7.41
N SER A 129 -42.01 -2.03 -6.53
CA SER A 129 -42.40 -2.01 -5.12
C SER A 129 -43.76 -1.33 -4.94
N SER A 130 -44.78 -2.07 -4.50
CA SER A 130 -46.07 -1.51 -4.09
C SER A 130 -46.43 -1.92 -2.66
N ALA A 131 -47.07 -1.01 -1.92
CA ALA A 131 -47.34 -1.17 -0.49
C ALA A 131 -48.79 -0.78 -0.15
N PRO A 132 -49.56 -1.64 0.55
CA PRO A 132 -50.89 -1.28 1.04
C PRO A 132 -50.80 -0.30 2.20
N VAL A 133 -51.70 0.69 2.24
CA VAL A 133 -51.99 1.47 3.45
C VAL A 133 -53.17 0.82 4.16
N ARG A 134 -52.99 0.46 5.42
CA ARG A 134 -53.98 -0.24 6.25
C ARG A 134 -54.46 0.59 7.43
N PHE A 135 -55.63 0.22 7.94
CA PHE A 135 -56.14 0.72 9.21
C PHE A 135 -56.91 -0.40 9.93
N LYS A 136 -56.54 -0.69 11.18
CA LYS A 136 -57.11 -1.78 12.00
C LYS A 136 -57.18 -3.16 11.29
N GLY A 137 -56.30 -3.40 10.31
CA GLY A 137 -56.19 -4.64 9.53
C GLY A 137 -56.80 -4.58 8.12
N GLU A 138 -57.75 -3.69 7.85
CA GLU A 138 -58.31 -3.50 6.51
C GLU A 138 -57.35 -2.68 5.62
N THR A 139 -57.34 -2.94 4.30
CA THR A 139 -56.50 -2.21 3.33
C THR A 139 -57.34 -1.12 2.64
N LEU A 140 -56.93 0.14 2.79
CA LEU A 140 -57.67 1.31 2.31
C LEU A 140 -57.37 1.62 0.83
N PHE A 141 -56.08 1.57 0.47
CA PHE A 141 -55.57 1.72 -0.89
C PHE A 141 -54.11 1.21 -0.97
N VAL A 142 -53.57 1.07 -2.18
CA VAL A 142 -52.17 0.70 -2.43
C VAL A 142 -51.40 1.87 -3.01
N ILE A 143 -50.17 2.07 -2.56
CA ILE A 143 -49.20 3.04 -3.06
C ILE A 143 -48.21 2.33 -3.98
N HIS A 144 -47.99 2.89 -5.17
CA HIS A 144 -47.16 2.30 -6.23
C HIS A 144 -45.89 3.13 -6.57
N THR A 145 -45.70 4.29 -5.94
CA THR A 145 -44.55 5.17 -6.20
C THR A 145 -43.96 5.70 -4.90
N GLY A 146 -42.64 5.90 -4.86
CA GLY A 146 -41.99 6.65 -3.81
C GLY A 146 -42.37 8.14 -3.83
N LEU A 147 -41.83 8.89 -2.87
CA LEU A 147 -41.90 10.35 -2.83
C LEU A 147 -40.53 10.90 -2.42
N ALA A 148 -39.85 11.60 -3.33
CA ALA A 148 -38.44 11.95 -3.20
C ALA A 148 -37.58 10.71 -2.84
N ALA A 149 -36.86 10.74 -1.72
CA ALA A 149 -36.03 9.63 -1.23
C ALA A 149 -36.77 8.59 -0.36
N ILE A 150 -38.11 8.69 -0.22
CA ILE A 150 -38.93 7.78 0.58
C ILE A 150 -39.54 6.72 -0.34
N ASP A 151 -39.31 5.45 -0.02
CA ASP A 151 -39.84 4.31 -0.78
C ASP A 151 -41.36 4.10 -0.53
N PRO A 152 -42.06 3.33 -1.37
CA PRO A 152 -43.49 3.06 -1.19
C PRO A 152 -43.86 2.46 0.16
N ALA A 153 -43.00 1.62 0.76
CA ALA A 153 -43.29 0.96 2.03
C ALA A 153 -43.20 1.91 3.23
N ALA A 154 -42.13 2.70 3.34
CA ALA A 154 -42.02 3.72 4.38
C ALA A 154 -43.08 4.83 4.20
N ARG A 155 -43.40 5.19 2.95
CA ARG A 155 -44.49 6.13 2.63
C ARG A 155 -45.84 5.59 3.11
N ALA A 156 -46.14 4.30 2.91
CA ALA A 156 -47.36 3.68 3.42
C ALA A 156 -47.39 3.68 4.95
N ALA A 157 -46.37 3.13 5.62
CA ALA A 157 -46.31 3.03 7.08
C ALA A 157 -46.38 4.40 7.80
N ALA A 158 -45.84 5.46 7.18
CA ALA A 158 -45.97 6.83 7.70
C ALA A 158 -47.41 7.34 7.68
N ILE A 159 -48.21 6.95 6.68
CA ILE A 159 -49.64 7.31 6.55
C ILE A 159 -50.47 6.48 7.51
N GLU A 160 -50.21 5.17 7.64
CA GLU A 160 -50.84 4.30 8.64
C GLU A 160 -50.68 4.87 10.05
N LYS A 161 -49.45 5.19 10.46
CA LYS A 161 -49.13 5.75 11.77
C LYS A 161 -49.75 7.13 12.02
N ARG A 162 -50.04 7.91 10.97
CA ARG A 162 -50.75 9.20 11.09
C ARG A 162 -52.26 8.99 11.21
N LEU A 163 -52.85 8.10 10.41
CA LEU A 163 -54.25 7.69 10.53
C LEU A 163 -54.54 7.13 11.93
N GLU A 164 -53.68 6.26 12.45
CA GLU A 164 -53.79 5.72 13.81
C GLU A 164 -53.71 6.82 14.86
N ARG A 165 -52.79 7.78 14.75
CA ARG A 165 -52.69 8.90 15.71
C ARG A 165 -53.98 9.73 15.71
N LEU A 166 -54.44 10.16 14.54
CA LEU A 166 -55.65 10.97 14.41
C LEU A 166 -56.89 10.23 14.94
N ALA A 167 -56.98 8.91 14.73
CA ALA A 167 -58.03 8.06 15.28
C ALA A 167 -58.11 8.03 16.81
N HIS A 168 -57.02 8.30 17.53
CA HIS A 168 -56.96 8.29 18.99
C HIS A 168 -57.03 9.71 19.60
N VAL A 169 -56.68 10.75 18.84
CA VAL A 169 -56.64 12.15 19.34
C VAL A 169 -57.95 12.89 19.06
N ASP A 170 -58.40 12.92 17.81
CA ASP A 170 -59.69 13.50 17.42
C ASP A 170 -60.20 12.86 16.11
N PRO A 171 -61.14 11.90 16.19
CA PRO A 171 -61.76 11.28 15.02
C PRO A 171 -62.45 12.27 14.07
N SER A 172 -62.89 13.44 14.54
CA SER A 172 -63.59 14.43 13.71
C SER A 172 -62.69 15.09 12.66
N LEU A 173 -61.37 15.13 12.90
CA LEU A 173 -60.40 15.61 11.91
C LEU A 173 -60.40 14.76 10.63
N ILE A 174 -60.71 13.47 10.73
CA ILE A 174 -60.75 12.53 9.59
C ILE A 174 -62.06 12.69 8.80
N GLU A 175 -63.17 13.04 9.46
CA GLU A 175 -64.38 13.48 8.76
C GLU A 175 -64.17 14.83 8.04
N SER A 176 -63.22 15.65 8.51
CA SER A 176 -62.94 16.99 7.96
C SER A 176 -62.00 17.03 6.73
N LEU A 177 -61.55 15.87 6.21
CA LEU A 177 -60.55 15.80 5.14
C LEU A 177 -60.94 16.60 3.89
N THR A 178 -60.08 17.56 3.52
CA THR A 178 -60.15 18.37 2.30
C THR A 178 -59.00 18.05 1.34
N ILE A 179 -59.10 18.58 0.12
CA ILE A 179 -58.13 18.32 -0.96
C ILE A 179 -57.64 19.65 -1.51
N GLU A 180 -56.35 19.88 -1.43
CA GLU A 180 -55.69 21.08 -1.96
C GLU A 180 -54.88 20.66 -3.20
N ASP A 181 -55.26 21.16 -4.37
CA ASP A 181 -54.66 20.78 -5.64
C ASP A 181 -53.76 21.91 -6.17
N HIS A 182 -52.48 21.60 -6.38
CA HIS A 182 -51.45 22.49 -6.90
C HIS A 182 -50.96 21.94 -8.24
N GLU A 183 -50.12 22.66 -8.99
CA GLU A 183 -49.81 22.29 -10.38
C GLU A 183 -49.29 20.84 -10.52
N GLU A 184 -48.34 20.41 -9.68
CA GLU A 184 -47.70 19.08 -9.77
C GLU A 184 -48.22 18.02 -8.77
N THR A 185 -48.95 18.42 -7.72
CA THR A 185 -49.33 17.53 -6.60
C THR A 185 -50.70 17.88 -6.01
N SER A 186 -51.44 16.85 -5.59
CA SER A 186 -52.69 16.99 -4.83
C SER A 186 -52.46 16.56 -3.38
N TYR A 187 -52.70 17.44 -2.42
CA TYR A 187 -52.57 17.18 -0.98
C TYR A 187 -53.92 16.78 -0.42
N VAL A 188 -53.96 15.70 0.36
CA VAL A 188 -55.11 15.33 1.19
C VAL A 188 -54.79 15.80 2.61
N VAL A 189 -55.56 16.77 3.11
CA VAL A 189 -55.25 17.53 4.32
C VAL A 189 -56.39 17.44 5.34
N THR A 190 -56.06 17.43 6.63
CA THR A 190 -57.00 17.78 7.70
C THR A 190 -56.95 19.29 7.93
N ARG A 191 -57.75 19.81 8.87
CA ARG A 191 -57.67 21.22 9.31
C ARG A 191 -56.33 21.61 9.96
N GLU A 192 -55.50 20.64 10.34
CA GLU A 192 -54.29 20.88 11.16
C GLU A 192 -53.00 20.32 10.52
N GLU A 193 -53.06 19.21 9.77
CA GLU A 193 -51.89 18.68 9.07
C GLU A 193 -52.23 18.00 7.72
N VAL A 194 -51.24 18.01 6.81
CA VAL A 194 -51.26 17.19 5.60
C VAL A 194 -51.27 15.71 5.99
N LEU A 195 -52.29 14.96 5.57
CA LEU A 195 -52.35 13.52 5.81
C LEU A 195 -51.39 12.77 4.87
N PHE A 196 -51.58 12.96 3.56
CA PHE A 196 -50.70 12.44 2.50
C PHE A 196 -50.80 13.27 1.21
N VAL A 197 -49.88 13.03 0.27
CA VAL A 197 -49.83 13.65 -1.06
C VAL A 197 -50.10 12.58 -2.13
N VAL A 198 -50.77 12.92 -3.22
CA VAL A 198 -50.87 12.12 -4.46
C VAL A 198 -50.06 12.81 -5.56
N THR A 199 -49.19 12.05 -6.22
CA THR A 199 -48.33 12.56 -7.29
C THR A 199 -48.92 12.35 -8.67
N GLU A 200 -48.50 13.16 -9.62
CA GLU A 200 -48.85 13.04 -11.03
C GLU A 200 -48.45 11.68 -11.65
N GLN A 201 -47.33 11.10 -11.20
CA GLN A 201 -46.85 9.79 -11.65
C GLN A 201 -47.74 8.65 -11.11
N GLU A 202 -48.18 8.74 -9.86
CA GLU A 202 -49.10 7.76 -9.26
C GLU A 202 -50.50 7.82 -9.89
N ALA A 203 -50.98 9.03 -10.21
CA ALA A 203 -52.23 9.25 -10.94
C ALA A 203 -52.20 8.60 -12.34
N LYS A 204 -51.10 8.77 -13.08
CA LYS A 204 -50.88 8.17 -14.40
C LYS A 204 -50.85 6.63 -14.36
N LEU A 205 -50.24 6.02 -13.34
CA LEU A 205 -50.23 4.57 -13.17
C LEU A 205 -51.63 3.98 -12.92
N VAL A 206 -52.50 4.71 -12.22
CA VAL A 206 -53.89 4.30 -11.94
C VAL A 206 -54.86 4.71 -13.08
N GLY A 207 -54.38 5.45 -14.08
CA GLY A 207 -55.20 5.90 -15.23
C GLY A 207 -56.28 6.91 -14.87
N LYS A 208 -56.12 7.65 -13.75
CA LYS A 208 -57.12 8.61 -13.23
C LYS A 208 -56.51 10.00 -13.07
N PRO A 209 -57.27 11.09 -13.28
CA PRO A 209 -56.83 12.44 -12.89
C PRO A 209 -56.45 12.50 -11.40
N ARG A 210 -55.34 13.17 -11.10
CA ARG A 210 -54.69 13.19 -9.78
C ARG A 210 -55.62 13.63 -8.65
N TYR A 211 -56.38 14.71 -8.87
CA TYR A 211 -57.44 15.18 -7.96
C TYR A 211 -58.52 14.13 -7.67
N LEU A 212 -58.97 13.38 -8.69
CA LEU A 212 -59.98 12.33 -8.52
C LEU A 212 -59.43 11.13 -7.73
N LEU A 213 -58.17 10.75 -7.96
CA LEU A 213 -57.50 9.70 -7.19
C LEU A 213 -57.31 10.10 -5.71
N ALA A 214 -56.99 11.38 -5.44
CA ALA A 214 -56.96 11.93 -4.09
C ALA A 214 -58.35 11.88 -3.43
N GLN A 215 -59.40 12.27 -4.17
CA GLN A 215 -60.78 12.28 -3.69
C GLN A 215 -61.34 10.87 -3.42
N GLU A 216 -60.99 9.89 -4.24
CA GLU A 216 -61.33 8.48 -4.06
C GLU A 216 -60.69 7.90 -2.80
N ARG A 217 -59.38 8.12 -2.60
CA ARG A 217 -58.65 7.67 -1.40
C ARG A 217 -59.15 8.36 -0.13
N ALA A 218 -59.43 9.66 -0.18
CA ALA A 218 -60.03 10.40 0.95
C ALA A 218 -61.42 9.84 1.34
N ARG A 219 -62.28 9.54 0.36
CA ARG A 219 -63.58 8.88 0.60
C ARG A 219 -63.42 7.48 1.19
N HIS A 220 -62.46 6.67 0.71
CA HIS A 220 -62.20 5.34 1.28
C HIS A 220 -61.78 5.42 2.75
N ILE A 221 -60.93 6.38 3.12
CA ILE A 221 -60.57 6.63 4.53
C ILE A 221 -61.81 7.00 5.34
N GLN A 222 -62.58 8.01 4.89
CA GLN A 222 -63.80 8.45 5.59
C GLN A 222 -64.84 7.34 5.73
N GLN A 223 -64.99 6.48 4.72
CA GLN A 223 -65.92 5.36 4.73
C GLN A 223 -65.47 4.28 5.71
N ALA A 224 -64.19 3.87 5.69
CA ALA A 224 -63.65 2.88 6.63
C ALA A 224 -63.76 3.34 8.09
N PHE A 225 -63.53 4.63 8.35
CA PHE A 225 -63.71 5.21 9.69
C PHE A 225 -65.18 5.25 10.15
N ARG A 226 -66.14 5.34 9.21
CA ARG A 226 -67.58 5.30 9.52
C ARG A 226 -68.11 3.88 9.70
N THR A 227 -67.53 2.87 9.05
CA THR A 227 -67.89 1.46 9.27
C THR A 227 -67.21 0.86 10.50
N ILE A 228 -65.98 1.29 10.83
CA ILE A 228 -65.24 0.82 12.01
C ILE A 228 -65.50 1.75 13.19
N ALA A 229 -66.71 1.67 13.75
CA ALA A 229 -67.13 2.44 14.92
C ALA A 229 -66.13 2.32 16.10
N PRO A 230 -65.95 3.38 16.91
CA PRO A 230 -65.23 3.26 18.17
C PRO A 230 -66.00 2.33 19.11
N PRO A 231 -65.33 1.41 19.84
CA PRO A 231 -65.98 0.66 20.91
C PRO A 231 -66.42 1.64 22.01
N PRO A 232 -67.46 1.29 22.79
CA PRO A 232 -67.77 2.03 24.01
C PRO A 232 -66.57 2.08 24.96
N LEU A 233 -66.54 3.11 25.82
CA LEU A 233 -65.57 3.20 26.91
C LEU A 233 -65.85 2.09 27.93
N GLU A 234 -65.22 0.93 27.76
CA GLU A 234 -65.08 -0.04 28.85
C GLU A 234 -64.20 0.60 29.93
N THR A 235 -64.82 0.96 31.05
CA THR A 235 -64.11 1.36 32.25
C THR A 235 -63.39 0.15 32.82
N GLU A 236 -62.06 0.13 32.70
CA GLU A 236 -61.14 -0.77 33.42
C GLU A 236 -61.66 -1.02 34.85
N PRO A 237 -61.90 -2.29 35.25
CA PRO A 237 -62.43 -2.58 36.57
C PRO A 237 -61.42 -2.19 37.64
N LEU A 238 -61.89 -1.45 38.65
CA LEU A 238 -61.07 -0.94 39.75
C LEU A 238 -60.12 -2.02 40.31
N PRO A 239 -58.80 -1.78 40.38
CA PRO A 239 -57.84 -2.82 40.73
C PRO A 239 -58.07 -3.30 42.17
N SER A 240 -58.57 -4.53 42.31
CA SER A 240 -58.73 -5.20 43.59
C SER A 240 -57.40 -5.26 44.34
N ALA A 241 -57.42 -5.06 45.66
CA ALA A 241 -56.24 -4.82 46.50
C ALA A 241 -55.30 -6.03 46.71
N SER A 242 -55.30 -7.02 45.81
CA SER A 242 -54.38 -8.16 45.77
C SER A 242 -53.13 -7.85 44.94
N ILE A 243 -52.41 -6.77 45.29
CA ILE A 243 -51.11 -6.43 44.66
C ILE A 243 -50.14 -7.60 44.87
N HIS A 244 -49.45 -7.98 43.80
CA HIS A 244 -49.04 -9.38 43.64
C HIS A 244 -47.79 -9.77 44.44
N LEU A 245 -47.93 -10.81 45.28
CA LEU A 245 -46.81 -11.51 45.93
C LEU A 245 -45.73 -11.95 44.91
N ARG A 246 -46.16 -12.33 43.69
CA ARG A 246 -45.29 -12.67 42.55
C ARG A 246 -44.31 -11.55 42.21
N ASP A 247 -44.77 -10.30 42.23
CA ASP A 247 -43.98 -9.15 41.75
C ASP A 247 -43.04 -8.65 42.86
N LEU A 248 -43.44 -8.78 44.12
CA LEU A 248 -42.55 -8.64 45.27
C LEU A 248 -41.42 -9.70 45.25
N LEU A 249 -41.72 -10.94 44.87
CA LEU A 249 -40.72 -12.01 44.71
C LEU A 249 -39.76 -11.73 43.53
N TRP A 250 -40.27 -11.25 42.39
CA TRP A 250 -39.41 -10.83 41.26
C TRP A 250 -38.54 -9.62 41.62
N ALA A 251 -39.04 -8.65 42.41
CA ALA A 251 -38.25 -7.52 42.89
C ALA A 251 -37.11 -8.00 43.82
N GLY A 252 -37.41 -8.91 44.75
CA GLY A 252 -36.41 -9.53 45.62
C GLY A 252 -35.35 -10.30 44.84
N LEU A 253 -35.75 -11.05 43.79
CA LEU A 253 -34.84 -11.80 42.93
C LEU A 253 -33.97 -10.87 42.06
N ALA A 254 -34.52 -9.78 41.53
CA ALA A 254 -33.77 -8.77 40.79
C ALA A 254 -32.78 -8.02 41.69
N THR A 255 -33.15 -7.74 42.94
CA THR A 255 -32.26 -7.14 43.95
C THR A 255 -31.13 -8.10 44.33
N ALA A 256 -31.44 -9.39 44.51
CA ALA A 256 -30.43 -10.42 44.73
C ALA A 256 -29.48 -10.57 43.52
N LEU A 257 -30.00 -10.48 42.29
CA LEU A 257 -29.21 -10.49 41.07
C LEU A 257 -28.31 -9.25 40.94
N LEU A 258 -28.80 -8.06 41.29
CA LEU A 258 -27.98 -6.83 41.36
C LEU A 258 -26.83 -7.01 42.36
N ILE A 259 -27.12 -7.50 43.56
CA ILE A 259 -26.11 -7.74 44.60
C ILE A 259 -25.09 -8.79 44.11
N PHE A 260 -25.55 -9.88 43.49
CA PHE A 260 -24.68 -10.89 42.91
C PHE A 260 -23.77 -10.31 41.81
N LEU A 261 -24.31 -9.52 40.87
CA LEU A 261 -23.53 -8.89 39.80
C LEU A 261 -22.55 -7.84 40.35
N ALA A 262 -22.94 -7.08 41.37
CA ALA A 262 -22.07 -6.12 42.05
C ALA A 262 -20.92 -6.82 42.79
N VAL A 263 -21.18 -7.94 43.48
CA VAL A 263 -20.15 -8.77 44.13
C VAL A 263 -19.26 -9.45 43.09
N ALA A 264 -19.83 -10.00 42.01
CA ALA A 264 -19.07 -10.60 40.92
C ALA A 264 -18.15 -9.57 40.22
N ALA A 265 -18.60 -8.33 40.04
CA ALA A 265 -17.75 -7.23 39.56
C ALA A 265 -16.71 -6.79 40.62
N HIS A 266 -17.06 -6.81 41.91
CA HIS A 266 -16.14 -6.47 43.00
C HIS A 266 -14.98 -7.47 43.09
N VAL A 267 -15.24 -8.78 42.93
CA VAL A 267 -14.27 -9.87 43.04
C VAL A 267 -13.56 -10.17 41.71
N GLY A 268 -14.29 -10.16 40.59
CA GLY A 268 -13.76 -10.55 39.27
C GLY A 268 -12.84 -9.51 38.63
N PHE A 269 -13.06 -8.20 38.85
CA PHE A 269 -12.17 -7.18 38.29
C PHE A 269 -10.78 -7.13 38.95
N PRO A 270 -10.60 -7.27 40.28
CA PRO A 270 -9.28 -7.49 40.88
C PRO A 270 -8.52 -8.67 40.27
N LEU A 271 -9.18 -9.82 40.11
CA LEU A 271 -8.59 -11.00 39.45
C LEU A 271 -8.17 -10.71 38.00
N LEU A 272 -8.98 -9.93 37.27
CA LEU A 272 -8.65 -9.46 35.92
C LEU A 272 -7.45 -8.49 35.93
N TYR A 273 -7.33 -7.61 36.93
CA TYR A 273 -6.21 -6.69 37.05
C TYR A 273 -4.89 -7.45 37.32
N GLU A 274 -4.88 -8.39 38.28
CA GLU A 274 -3.73 -9.27 38.53
C GLU A 274 -3.37 -10.09 37.29
N PHE A 275 -4.37 -10.63 36.57
CA PHE A 275 -4.13 -11.37 35.34
C PHE A 275 -3.54 -10.50 34.22
N ILE A 276 -3.98 -9.24 34.07
CA ILE A 276 -3.37 -8.27 33.15
C ILE A 276 -1.92 -7.95 33.58
N ASP A 277 -1.67 -7.81 34.88
CA ASP A 277 -0.34 -7.54 35.42
C ASP A 277 0.64 -8.69 35.13
N THR A 278 0.21 -9.95 35.26
CA THR A 278 1.05 -11.13 34.90
C THR A 278 1.43 -11.19 33.42
N TRP A 279 0.80 -10.41 32.53
CA TRP A 279 1.18 -10.33 31.11
C TRP A 279 2.40 -9.42 30.88
N HIS A 280 2.77 -8.57 31.86
CA HIS A 280 3.94 -7.70 31.86
C HIS A 280 5.23 -8.47 31.52
N GLU A 281 5.45 -9.61 32.18
CA GLU A 281 6.66 -10.43 31.97
C GLU A 281 6.49 -11.50 30.88
N THR A 282 5.26 -11.93 30.59
CA THR A 282 5.02 -13.20 29.87
C THR A 282 4.49 -13.06 28.45
N ARG A 283 3.82 -11.96 28.09
CA ARG A 283 3.09 -11.83 26.80
C ARG A 283 3.23 -10.48 26.10
N LEU A 284 3.31 -9.37 26.83
CA LEU A 284 3.33 -8.03 26.24
C LEU A 284 4.78 -7.65 25.90
N ARG A 285 5.10 -7.66 24.60
CA ARG A 285 6.40 -7.17 24.11
C ARG A 285 6.30 -5.66 23.83
N PRO A 286 7.35 -4.86 24.13
CA PRO A 286 7.39 -3.46 23.76
C PRO A 286 7.24 -3.30 22.24
N LEU A 287 6.43 -2.34 21.82
CA LEU A 287 5.99 -2.19 20.43
C LEU A 287 7.06 -1.47 19.60
N SER A 288 8.17 -2.14 19.30
CA SER A 288 9.29 -1.51 18.60
C SER A 288 9.19 -1.55 17.07
N ILE A 289 9.58 -0.44 16.44
CA ILE A 289 9.67 -0.31 14.97
C ILE A 289 11.11 0.06 14.64
N ARG A 290 11.83 -0.85 13.97
CA ARG A 290 13.24 -0.68 13.54
C ARG A 290 14.21 -0.30 14.68
N GLY A 291 14.00 -0.86 15.87
CA GLY A 291 14.85 -0.63 17.04
C GLY A 291 14.50 0.59 17.90
N PHE A 292 13.46 1.34 17.53
CA PHE A 292 12.86 2.36 18.40
C PHE A 292 11.62 1.76 19.07
N GLU A 293 11.55 1.76 20.41
CA GLU A 293 10.35 1.37 21.15
C GLU A 293 9.31 2.49 21.04
N LEU A 294 8.14 2.18 20.45
CA LEU A 294 7.08 3.17 20.25
C LEU A 294 6.18 3.29 21.49
N ILE A 295 5.99 2.16 22.20
CA ILE A 295 5.26 2.04 23.46
C ILE A 295 5.96 0.92 24.26
N SER A 296 6.31 1.18 25.53
CA SER A 296 6.89 0.16 26.43
C SER A 296 5.82 -0.88 26.84
N ALA A 297 6.26 -2.03 27.35
CA ALA A 297 5.35 -3.06 27.86
C ALA A 297 4.51 -2.52 29.04
N ASP A 298 5.17 -1.84 29.97
CA ASP A 298 4.61 -1.17 31.14
C ASP A 298 3.50 -0.18 30.76
N HIS A 299 3.70 0.67 29.75
CA HIS A 299 2.63 1.58 29.29
C HIS A 299 1.46 0.86 28.58
N LEU A 300 1.68 -0.32 27.98
CA LEU A 300 0.57 -1.16 27.49
C LEU A 300 -0.22 -1.76 28.66
N VAL A 301 0.45 -2.20 29.73
CA VAL A 301 -0.19 -2.68 30.97
C VAL A 301 -0.98 -1.56 31.64
N ASP A 302 -0.38 -0.38 31.87
CA ASP A 302 -1.06 0.82 32.40
C ASP A 302 -2.32 1.16 31.62
N THR A 303 -2.25 1.15 30.29
CA THR A 303 -3.38 1.48 29.41
C THR A 303 -4.48 0.42 29.49
N LEU A 304 -4.14 -0.87 29.59
CA LEU A 304 -5.10 -1.96 29.79
C LEU A 304 -5.74 -1.93 31.18
N LEU A 305 -4.98 -1.59 32.22
CA LEU A 305 -5.49 -1.41 33.59
C LEU A 305 -6.39 -0.16 33.68
N PHE A 306 -6.05 0.95 33.03
CA PHE A 306 -6.92 2.11 32.92
C PHE A 306 -8.22 1.77 32.18
N LEU A 307 -8.15 1.11 31.03
CA LEU A 307 -9.31 0.74 30.23
C LEU A 307 -10.23 -0.25 30.97
N SER A 308 -9.69 -1.26 31.65
CA SER A 308 -10.49 -2.21 32.43
C SER A 308 -11.12 -1.57 33.67
N ARG A 309 -10.45 -0.61 34.34
CA ARG A 309 -11.07 0.22 35.39
C ARG A 309 -12.21 1.07 34.85
N PHE A 310 -12.07 1.66 33.66
CA PHE A 310 -13.15 2.40 32.99
C PHE A 310 -14.33 1.49 32.61
N VAL A 311 -14.05 0.32 32.03
CA VAL A 311 -15.07 -0.70 31.69
C VAL A 311 -15.81 -1.18 32.94
N ARG A 312 -15.13 -1.37 34.09
CA ARG A 312 -15.79 -1.66 35.37
C ARG A 312 -16.82 -0.59 35.73
N ILE A 313 -16.44 0.68 35.67
CA ILE A 313 -17.33 1.81 36.03
C ILE A 313 -18.54 1.87 35.09
N VAL A 314 -18.32 1.77 33.77
CA VAL A 314 -19.39 1.77 32.78
C VAL A 314 -20.33 0.57 32.95
N LEU A 315 -19.79 -0.63 33.17
CA LEU A 315 -20.59 -1.84 33.37
C LEU A 315 -21.40 -1.77 34.67
N SER A 316 -20.81 -1.28 35.77
CA SER A 316 -21.54 -1.07 37.03
C SER A 316 -22.65 -0.03 36.90
N ALA A 317 -22.42 1.07 36.18
CA ALA A 317 -23.44 2.07 35.90
C ALA A 317 -24.58 1.52 35.01
N PHE A 318 -24.24 0.74 33.98
CA PHE A 318 -25.20 0.09 33.11
C PHE A 318 -26.07 -0.94 33.85
N VAL A 319 -25.47 -1.80 34.68
CA VAL A 319 -26.20 -2.78 35.50
C VAL A 319 -27.12 -2.10 36.51
N LEU A 320 -26.68 -0.99 37.13
CA LEU A 320 -27.51 -0.20 38.03
C LEU A 320 -28.69 0.47 37.31
N TYR A 321 -28.46 1.02 36.12
CA TYR A 321 -29.52 1.59 35.27
C TYR A 321 -30.54 0.54 34.82
N ALA A 322 -30.07 -0.61 34.32
CA ALA A 322 -30.93 -1.70 33.90
C ALA A 322 -31.76 -2.28 35.06
N TYR A 323 -31.19 -2.38 36.26
CA TYR A 323 -31.93 -2.75 37.47
C TYR A 323 -33.00 -1.71 37.83
N PHE A 324 -32.67 -0.41 37.79
CA PHE A 324 -33.61 0.66 38.15
C PHE A 324 -34.83 0.67 37.20
N HIS A 325 -34.57 0.59 35.89
CA HIS A 325 -35.62 0.44 34.87
C HIS A 325 -36.46 -0.83 35.10
N PHE A 326 -35.82 -2.00 35.28
CA PHE A 326 -36.53 -3.27 35.53
C PHE A 326 -37.43 -3.20 36.78
N ILE A 327 -36.99 -2.58 37.87
CA ILE A 327 -37.79 -2.43 39.09
C ILE A 327 -38.97 -1.47 38.90
N LEU A 328 -38.77 -0.34 38.22
CA LEU A 328 -39.87 0.60 37.91
C LEU A 328 -40.93 -0.03 37.02
N ASP A 329 -40.49 -0.84 36.03
CA ASP A 329 -41.37 -1.53 35.09
C ASP A 329 -42.05 -2.79 35.69
N LEU A 330 -41.63 -3.23 36.88
CA LEU A 330 -42.19 -4.40 37.56
C LEU A 330 -43.47 -4.10 38.36
N PHE A 331 -43.57 -2.90 38.95
CA PHE A 331 -44.78 -2.49 39.69
C PHE A 331 -45.64 -1.56 38.81
N PRO A 332 -46.92 -1.89 38.52
CA PRO A 332 -47.76 -1.06 37.65
C PRO A 332 -47.89 0.40 38.11
N GLN A 333 -47.88 0.63 39.43
CA GLN A 333 -47.93 1.96 40.04
C GLN A 333 -46.65 2.79 39.82
N THR A 334 -45.53 2.17 39.43
CA THR A 334 -44.26 2.86 39.12
C THR A 334 -43.89 2.88 37.64
N ARG A 335 -44.64 2.19 36.76
CA ARG A 335 -44.55 2.44 35.30
C ARG A 335 -44.92 3.88 34.96
N ASP A 336 -46.00 4.34 35.58
CA ASP A 336 -46.38 5.74 35.60
C ASP A 336 -45.28 6.61 36.24
N PHE A 337 -44.56 6.12 37.26
CA PHE A 337 -43.42 6.87 37.79
C PHE A 337 -42.24 6.94 36.80
N GLU A 338 -41.92 5.93 36.00
CA GLU A 338 -40.87 6.07 34.99
C GLU A 338 -41.25 7.12 33.93
N GLN A 339 -42.47 7.05 33.39
CA GLN A 339 -42.95 8.07 32.44
C GLN A 339 -43.06 9.45 33.09
N ARG A 340 -43.55 9.57 34.33
CA ARG A 340 -43.63 10.82 35.09
C ARG A 340 -42.28 11.32 35.60
N PHE A 341 -41.25 10.49 35.70
CA PHE A 341 -39.90 10.88 36.10
C PHE A 341 -39.09 11.36 34.89
N LEU A 342 -39.16 10.63 33.77
CA LEU A 342 -38.60 11.07 32.49
C LEU A 342 -39.30 12.35 31.99
N THR A 343 -40.62 12.49 32.18
CA THR A 343 -41.29 13.77 31.94
C THR A 343 -41.01 14.79 33.04
N ALA A 344 -40.96 14.51 34.34
CA ALA A 344 -40.59 15.53 35.34
C ALA A 344 -39.16 16.10 35.17
N LEU A 345 -38.24 15.34 34.59
CA LEU A 345 -36.89 15.80 34.19
C LEU A 345 -36.87 16.61 32.88
N ALA A 346 -37.94 16.59 32.08
CA ALA A 346 -38.04 17.29 30.79
C ALA A 346 -39.17 18.34 30.72
N VAL A 347 -40.15 18.26 31.62
CA VAL A 347 -41.47 18.89 31.60
C VAL A 347 -42.02 18.99 33.04
N PRO A 348 -41.83 20.13 33.70
CA PRO A 348 -42.93 20.76 34.42
C PRO A 348 -43.88 21.45 33.41
N LEU A 349 -45.05 21.88 33.91
CA LEU A 349 -45.97 22.88 33.33
C LEU A 349 -47.06 22.49 32.31
N ASP A 350 -47.12 21.29 31.71
CA ASP A 350 -48.31 20.96 30.87
C ASP A 350 -49.60 20.87 31.73
N SER A 351 -49.46 20.48 33.01
CA SER A 351 -50.52 20.57 34.03
C SER A 351 -50.78 21.98 34.59
N MET A 352 -50.03 23.01 34.15
CA MET A 352 -50.25 24.42 34.51
C MET A 352 -50.91 25.23 33.40
N ARG A 353 -51.21 24.61 32.25
CA ARG A 353 -51.66 25.26 31.01
C ARG A 353 -53.06 25.90 31.06
N GLY A 354 -53.79 25.72 32.17
CA GLY A 354 -55.19 26.15 32.33
C GLY A 354 -55.51 26.98 33.58
N MET A 355 -54.52 27.47 34.34
CA MET A 355 -54.77 28.34 35.50
C MET A 355 -54.15 29.73 35.35
N HIS A 356 -54.93 30.73 35.75
CA HIS A 356 -54.48 32.11 36.02
C HIS A 356 -53.24 32.14 36.93
N PRO A 357 -52.43 33.22 36.92
CA PRO A 357 -51.14 33.29 37.62
C PRO A 357 -51.24 33.04 39.14
N ASN A 358 -51.15 31.76 39.51
CA ASN A 358 -51.16 31.30 40.88
C ASN A 358 -49.83 31.63 41.55
N TRP A 359 -49.88 32.39 42.64
CA TRP A 359 -48.71 32.79 43.44
C TRP A 359 -47.79 31.62 43.81
N ALA A 360 -48.36 30.42 44.03
CA ALA A 360 -47.62 29.19 44.28
C ALA A 360 -46.62 28.83 43.16
N GLY A 361 -46.95 29.07 41.88
CA GLY A 361 -46.06 28.81 40.75
C GLY A 361 -44.88 29.78 40.71
N LEU A 362 -45.10 31.06 41.03
CA LEU A 362 -44.03 32.06 41.14
C LEU A 362 -43.11 31.76 42.34
N ILE A 363 -43.67 31.36 43.47
CA ILE A 363 -42.91 30.95 44.67
C ILE A 363 -42.06 29.69 44.36
N ALA A 364 -42.63 28.70 43.66
CA ALA A 364 -41.90 27.51 43.23
C ALA A 364 -40.75 27.86 42.27
N GLY A 365 -40.99 28.71 41.27
CA GLY A 365 -39.96 29.17 40.33
C GLY A 365 -38.82 29.93 41.01
N LEU A 366 -39.12 30.77 42.02
CA LEU A 366 -38.12 31.47 42.83
C LEU A 366 -37.29 30.51 43.69
N LEU A 367 -37.92 29.54 44.35
CA LEU A 367 -37.21 28.51 45.13
C LEU A 367 -36.30 27.65 44.24
N LEU A 368 -36.79 27.22 43.08
CA LEU A 368 -36.04 26.39 42.14
C LEU A 368 -34.87 27.18 41.52
N THR A 369 -35.07 28.47 41.24
CA THR A 369 -34.01 29.41 40.84
C THR A 369 -32.93 29.56 41.91
N ALA A 370 -33.29 29.65 43.20
CA ALA A 370 -32.32 29.72 44.29
C ALA A 370 -31.48 28.43 44.36
N VAL A 371 -32.10 27.26 44.18
CA VAL A 371 -31.42 25.96 44.16
C VAL A 371 -30.47 25.83 42.95
N THR A 372 -30.90 26.18 41.73
CA THR A 372 -29.99 26.14 40.56
C THR A 372 -28.89 27.18 40.64
N THR A 373 -29.12 28.34 41.25
CA THR A 373 -28.07 29.34 41.52
C THR A 373 -27.02 28.77 42.47
N GLY A 374 -27.44 28.10 43.56
CA GLY A 374 -26.52 27.39 44.46
C GLY A 374 -25.71 26.30 43.75
N LEU A 375 -26.37 25.49 42.91
CA LEU A 375 -25.73 24.44 42.12
C LEU A 375 -24.73 25.01 41.10
N PHE A 376 -25.12 26.05 40.36
CA PHE A 376 -24.28 26.76 39.38
C PHE A 376 -23.03 27.35 40.05
N LEU A 377 -23.17 28.02 41.19
CA LEU A 377 -22.03 28.52 41.98
C LEU A 377 -21.14 27.38 42.51
N GLY A 378 -21.73 26.24 42.89
CA GLY A 378 -21.00 25.03 43.25
C GLY A 378 -20.16 24.46 42.10
N ILE A 379 -20.75 24.32 40.90
CA ILE A 379 -20.06 23.82 39.70
C ILE A 379 -18.99 24.84 39.23
N LEU A 380 -19.26 26.14 39.30
CA LEU A 380 -18.26 27.18 39.04
C LEU A 380 -17.06 27.06 40.00
N LYS A 381 -17.31 26.85 41.31
CA LYS A 381 -16.24 26.65 42.30
C LYS A 381 -15.44 25.36 42.02
N LEU A 382 -16.10 24.29 41.59
CA LEU A 382 -15.46 23.04 41.17
C LEU A 382 -14.59 23.25 39.91
N PHE A 383 -15.12 23.86 38.85
CA PHE A 383 -14.37 24.17 37.62
C PHE A 383 -13.18 25.09 37.89
N ARG A 384 -13.35 26.09 38.76
CA ARG A 384 -12.27 27.00 39.20
C ARG A 384 -11.15 26.27 39.96
N SER A 385 -11.42 25.12 40.55
CA SER A 385 -10.42 24.26 41.20
C SER A 385 -9.79 23.24 40.24
N LEU A 386 -10.61 22.57 39.41
CA LEU A 386 -10.16 21.50 38.52
C LEU A 386 -9.34 22.00 37.32
N PHE A 387 -9.77 23.06 36.62
CA PHE A 387 -9.08 23.49 35.40
C PHE A 387 -7.62 23.93 35.64
N PRO A 388 -7.25 24.64 36.73
CA PRO A 388 -5.85 24.87 37.07
C PRO A 388 -5.05 23.58 37.24
N GLN A 389 -5.56 22.58 37.95
CA GLN A 389 -4.88 21.29 38.15
C GLN A 389 -4.67 20.52 36.83
N VAL A 390 -5.66 20.54 35.94
CA VAL A 390 -5.55 19.92 34.60
C VAL A 390 -4.53 20.67 33.73
N ILE A 391 -4.57 22.01 33.71
CA ILE A 391 -3.60 22.84 32.98
C ILE A 391 -2.19 22.60 33.50
N GLU A 392 -2.01 22.56 34.81
CA GLU A 392 -0.72 22.29 35.44
C GLU A 392 -0.21 20.90 35.06
N LYS A 393 -1.02 19.84 35.23
CA LYS A 393 -0.64 18.46 34.93
C LYS A 393 -0.33 18.23 33.45
N VAL A 394 -1.05 18.88 32.54
CA VAL A 394 -0.73 18.89 31.09
C VAL A 394 0.55 19.68 30.81
N SER A 395 0.82 20.78 31.52
CA SER A 395 2.08 21.54 31.36
C SER A 395 3.30 20.79 31.91
N GLN A 396 3.13 20.04 33.01
CA GLN A 396 4.16 19.16 33.58
C GLN A 396 4.45 18.01 32.61
N TRP A 397 3.41 17.33 32.12
CA TRP A 397 3.52 16.30 31.06
C TRP A 397 4.27 16.83 29.83
N GLY A 398 3.90 18.03 29.35
CA GLY A 398 4.55 18.68 28.22
C GLY A 398 6.04 19.01 28.44
N ARG A 399 6.43 19.40 29.66
CA ARG A 399 7.84 19.66 30.03
C ARG A 399 8.67 18.39 30.20
N THR A 400 8.06 17.28 30.63
CA THR A 400 8.74 15.98 30.75
C THR A 400 8.77 15.18 29.45
N THR A 401 7.93 15.55 28.48
CA THR A 401 7.72 14.81 27.23
C THR A 401 8.86 15.02 26.23
N LYS A 402 9.51 13.92 25.82
CA LYS A 402 10.54 13.89 24.75
C LYS A 402 9.97 13.62 23.34
N TYR A 403 8.65 13.59 23.18
CA TYR A 403 7.99 13.26 21.91
C TYR A 403 8.05 14.41 20.89
N CYS A 404 9.17 14.58 20.19
CA CYS A 404 9.20 15.33 18.92
C CYS A 404 8.78 14.42 17.77
N LEU A 405 7.85 14.89 16.92
CA LEU A 405 7.34 14.16 15.76
C LEU A 405 8.35 14.26 14.60
N LYS A 406 9.37 13.39 14.66
CA LYS A 406 10.46 13.32 13.68
C LYS A 406 10.10 12.44 12.49
N ILE A 407 9.99 13.03 11.30
CA ILE A 407 10.01 12.27 10.05
C ILE A 407 11.43 12.33 9.47
N GLN A 408 12.11 11.18 9.54
CA GLN A 408 13.50 10.98 9.11
C GLN A 408 14.53 11.86 9.83
N ARG A 409 14.69 13.12 9.41
CA ARG A 409 15.64 14.09 9.96
C ARG A 409 15.02 15.45 10.31
N VAL A 410 13.73 15.66 10.02
CA VAL A 410 13.02 16.92 10.27
C VAL A 410 12.10 16.76 11.49
N GLU A 411 12.21 17.68 12.44
CA GLU A 411 11.19 17.87 13.49
C GLU A 411 10.01 18.63 12.86
N LEU A 412 8.93 17.91 12.55
CA LEU A 412 7.71 18.50 11.99
C LEU A 412 6.86 19.17 13.07
N LEU A 413 6.84 18.58 14.26
CA LEU A 413 6.28 19.14 15.49
C LEU A 413 7.25 18.85 16.63
N SER A 414 7.73 19.88 17.32
CA SER A 414 8.50 19.70 18.56
C SER A 414 7.57 19.24 19.71
N GLY A 415 8.13 18.58 20.72
CA GLY A 415 7.37 18.23 21.93
C GLY A 415 6.76 19.46 22.62
N THR A 416 7.42 20.62 22.52
CA THR A 416 6.89 21.91 23.00
C THR A 416 5.68 22.38 22.19
N GLN A 417 5.70 22.31 20.85
CA GLN A 417 4.54 22.69 20.02
C GLN A 417 3.32 21.78 20.30
N ILE A 418 3.54 20.50 20.56
CA ILE A 418 2.48 19.55 20.94
C ILE A 418 1.92 19.89 22.33
N ALA A 419 2.80 20.22 23.29
CA ALA A 419 2.40 20.66 24.63
C ALA A 419 1.61 21.98 24.62
N ASP A 420 2.09 22.98 23.87
CA ASP A 420 1.44 24.29 23.73
C ASP A 420 0.11 24.17 23.00
N GLY A 421 0.02 23.31 21.98
CA GLY A 421 -1.24 22.95 21.32
C GLY A 421 -2.24 22.29 22.28
N ALA A 422 -1.80 21.33 23.10
CA ALA A 422 -2.63 20.69 24.11
C ALA A 422 -3.09 21.68 25.20
N LEU A 423 -2.21 22.57 25.66
CA LEU A 423 -2.54 23.65 26.60
C LEU A 423 -3.52 24.66 25.97
N GLY A 424 -3.38 24.95 24.68
CA GLY A 424 -4.34 25.73 23.89
C GLY A 424 -5.71 25.07 23.86
N ALA A 425 -5.78 23.78 23.53
CA ALA A 425 -7.02 23.00 23.53
C ALA A 425 -7.69 22.96 24.91
N VAL A 426 -6.94 22.76 26.00
CA VAL A 426 -7.48 22.81 27.37
C VAL A 426 -7.98 24.21 27.75
N ARG A 427 -7.30 25.28 27.31
CA ARG A 427 -7.77 26.67 27.51
C ARG A 427 -9.07 26.96 26.75
N ILE A 428 -9.19 26.47 25.52
CA ILE A 428 -10.43 26.58 24.71
C ILE A 428 -11.56 25.77 25.37
N LEU A 429 -11.31 24.51 25.71
CA LEU A 429 -12.25 23.62 26.39
C LEU A 429 -12.76 24.23 27.70
N ARG A 430 -11.88 24.90 28.46
CA ARG A 430 -12.25 25.66 29.67
C ARG A 430 -13.21 26.81 29.36
N VAL A 431 -12.96 27.59 28.31
CA VAL A 431 -13.86 28.70 27.90
C VAL A 431 -15.20 28.15 27.44
N VAL A 432 -15.21 27.10 26.62
CA VAL A 432 -16.42 26.40 26.18
C VAL A 432 -17.20 25.86 27.38
N ALA A 433 -16.54 25.18 28.33
CA ALA A 433 -17.20 24.62 29.51
C ALA A 433 -17.84 25.70 30.40
N TYR A 434 -17.21 26.87 30.58
CA TYR A 434 -17.84 27.99 31.28
C TYR A 434 -19.00 28.60 30.48
N ALA A 435 -18.86 28.75 29.16
CA ALA A 435 -19.94 29.25 28.30
C ALA A 435 -21.16 28.32 28.30
N SER A 436 -20.96 27.01 28.14
CA SER A 436 -22.02 26.00 28.24
C SER A 436 -22.67 25.96 29.62
N LEU A 437 -21.89 26.12 30.70
CA LEU A 437 -22.43 26.17 32.07
C LEU A 437 -23.32 27.40 32.30
N VAL A 438 -22.90 28.58 31.80
CA VAL A 438 -23.72 29.81 31.84
C VAL A 438 -24.97 29.66 30.96
N TYR A 439 -24.83 29.10 29.76
CA TYR A 439 -25.94 28.86 28.83
C TYR A 439 -27.01 27.93 29.44
N LEU A 440 -26.58 26.80 30.02
CA LEU A 440 -27.46 25.88 30.72
C LEU A 440 -28.15 26.55 31.91
N TYR A 441 -27.42 27.32 32.73
CA TYR A 441 -27.98 28.05 33.87
C TYR A 441 -29.05 29.07 33.46
N VAL A 442 -28.78 29.89 32.44
CA VAL A 442 -29.77 30.86 31.89
C VAL A 442 -30.98 30.13 31.33
N THR A 443 -30.77 29.05 30.57
CA THR A 443 -31.85 28.22 30.02
C THR A 443 -32.72 27.65 31.14
N SER A 444 -32.13 27.03 32.17
CA SER A 444 -32.87 26.50 33.33
C SER A 444 -33.73 27.56 34.03
N ILE A 445 -33.20 28.77 34.27
CA ILE A 445 -33.97 29.85 34.91
C ILE A 445 -35.17 30.26 34.04
N LEU A 446 -34.98 30.41 32.72
CA LEU A 446 -36.06 30.76 31.81
C LEU A 446 -37.16 29.68 31.76
N GLY A 447 -36.78 28.40 31.96
CA GLY A 447 -37.70 27.27 32.06
C GLY A 447 -38.55 27.24 33.34
N PHE A 448 -38.18 27.99 34.38
CA PHE A 448 -38.87 27.98 35.68
C PHE A 448 -40.00 29.02 35.80
N PHE A 449 -40.08 29.98 34.87
CA PHE A 449 -41.15 30.98 34.82
C PHE A 449 -42.07 30.68 33.64
N PRO A 450 -43.40 30.52 33.83
CA PRO A 450 -44.33 30.14 32.76
C PRO A 450 -44.27 31.06 31.53
N ALA A 451 -44.04 32.35 31.74
CA ALA A 451 -43.97 33.36 30.66
C ALA A 451 -42.72 33.26 29.77
N THR A 452 -41.67 32.54 30.20
CA THR A 452 -40.41 32.37 29.45
C THR A 452 -40.08 30.93 29.09
N GLN A 453 -40.91 29.96 29.51
CA GLN A 453 -40.63 28.54 29.35
C GLN A 453 -40.44 28.13 27.87
N GLN A 454 -41.25 28.66 26.94
CA GLN A 454 -41.12 28.33 25.52
C GLN A 454 -39.72 28.71 24.99
N LEU A 455 -39.21 29.88 25.36
CA LEU A 455 -37.89 30.35 24.96
C LEU A 455 -36.77 29.47 25.58
N SER A 456 -36.98 28.90 26.77
CA SER A 456 -36.09 27.87 27.32
C SER A 456 -36.11 26.56 26.53
N LEU A 457 -37.25 26.15 25.97
CA LEU A 457 -37.35 24.92 25.17
C LEU A 457 -36.66 25.11 23.81
N GLU A 458 -36.80 26.28 23.19
CA GLU A 458 -36.11 26.66 21.95
C GLU A 458 -34.57 26.72 22.16
N LEU A 459 -34.10 27.35 23.24
CA LEU A 459 -32.67 27.34 23.63
C LEU A 459 -32.14 25.93 23.88
N LEU A 460 -32.91 25.09 24.59
CA LEU A 460 -32.52 23.69 24.83
C LEU A 460 -32.45 22.90 23.51
N GLY A 461 -33.34 23.19 22.56
CA GLY A 461 -33.30 22.67 21.19
C GLY A 461 -31.99 22.99 20.48
N TYR A 462 -31.59 24.27 20.44
CA TYR A 462 -30.33 24.69 19.79
C TYR A 462 -29.07 24.05 20.40
N LEU A 463 -29.09 23.64 21.66
CA LEU A 463 -28.00 22.87 22.27
C LEU A 463 -28.09 21.37 21.94
N ILE A 464 -29.26 20.78 22.06
CA ILE A 464 -29.46 19.32 22.07
C ILE A 464 -29.59 18.75 20.65
N GLU A 465 -30.17 19.47 19.70
CA GLU A 465 -30.34 18.97 18.32
C GLU A 465 -29.01 18.77 17.57
N PRO A 466 -28.04 19.71 17.59
CA PRO A 466 -26.73 19.47 16.99
C PRO A 466 -25.99 18.30 17.66
N ILE A 467 -26.11 18.15 18.98
CA ILE A 467 -25.50 17.04 19.72
C ILE A 467 -26.15 15.70 19.33
N LYS A 468 -27.49 15.65 19.18
CA LYS A 468 -28.21 14.47 18.68
C LYS A 468 -27.80 14.12 17.25
N LEU A 469 -27.68 15.11 16.35
CA LEU A 469 -27.25 14.90 14.97
C LEU A 469 -25.81 14.37 14.89
N ILE A 470 -24.89 14.94 15.65
CA ILE A 470 -23.49 14.46 15.74
C ILE A 470 -23.44 13.04 16.33
N GLY A 471 -24.22 12.75 17.38
CA GLY A 471 -24.29 11.43 17.99
C GLY A 471 -24.87 10.36 17.05
N LEU A 472 -25.98 10.66 16.37
CA LEU A 472 -26.60 9.77 15.39
C LEU A 472 -25.69 9.50 14.21
N THR A 473 -25.09 10.54 13.62
CA THR A 473 -24.16 10.38 12.48
C THR A 473 -22.92 9.58 12.87
N PHE A 474 -22.33 9.86 14.03
CA PHE A 474 -21.20 9.06 14.56
C PHE A 474 -21.56 7.59 14.73
N VAL A 475 -22.71 7.28 15.36
CA VAL A 475 -23.18 5.90 15.55
C VAL A 475 -23.46 5.22 14.21
N SER A 476 -24.06 5.91 13.24
CA SER A 476 -24.32 5.37 11.89
C SER A 476 -23.05 5.10 11.08
N SER A 477 -21.92 5.76 11.39
CA SER A 477 -20.62 5.52 10.73
C SER A 477 -19.76 4.44 11.42
N LEU A 478 -20.17 3.90 12.58
CA LEU A 478 -19.45 2.80 13.22
C LEU A 478 -19.29 1.55 12.33
N PRO A 479 -20.30 1.12 11.53
CA PRO A 479 -20.15 0.01 10.58
C PRO A 479 -19.05 0.25 9.54
N ASP A 480 -18.89 1.49 9.05
CA ASP A 480 -17.87 1.83 8.06
C ASP A 480 -16.46 1.77 8.64
N PHE A 481 -16.26 2.30 9.86
CA PHE A 481 -15.00 2.15 10.57
C PHE A 481 -14.67 0.68 10.85
N ILE A 482 -15.66 -0.14 11.19
CA ILE A 482 -15.50 -1.59 11.35
C ILE A 482 -15.12 -2.25 10.01
N ALA A 483 -15.75 -1.86 8.90
CA ALA A 483 -15.42 -2.36 7.55
C ALA A 483 -13.98 -2.02 7.16
N ILE A 484 -13.52 -0.79 7.38
CA ILE A 484 -12.12 -0.38 7.15
C ILE A 484 -11.14 -1.24 7.97
N VAL A 485 -11.43 -1.47 9.25
CA VAL A 485 -10.61 -2.31 10.13
C VAL A 485 -10.59 -3.77 9.66
N ILE A 486 -11.73 -4.31 9.22
CA ILE A 486 -11.83 -5.66 8.64
C ILE A 486 -11.01 -5.76 7.35
N ILE A 487 -11.14 -4.81 6.42
CA ILE A 487 -10.37 -4.79 5.16
C ILE A 487 -8.87 -4.71 5.44
N ALA A 488 -8.45 -3.81 6.32
CA ALA A 488 -7.03 -3.67 6.70
C ALA A 488 -6.47 -4.95 7.35
N LEU A 489 -7.27 -5.63 8.19
CA LEU A 489 -6.92 -6.90 8.83
C LEU A 489 -6.85 -8.05 7.81
N VAL A 490 -7.83 -8.15 6.90
CA VAL A 490 -7.86 -9.14 5.82
C VAL A 490 -6.65 -8.95 4.89
N THR A 491 -6.37 -7.72 4.43
CA THR A 491 -5.19 -7.41 3.61
C THR A 491 -3.88 -7.71 4.34
N LYS A 492 -3.78 -7.45 5.65
CA LYS A 492 -2.61 -7.84 6.47
C LYS A 492 -2.38 -9.36 6.48
N TYR A 493 -3.45 -10.16 6.60
CA TYR A 493 -3.34 -11.63 6.54
C TYR A 493 -3.08 -12.15 5.12
N ILE A 494 -3.68 -11.55 4.10
CA ILE A 494 -3.42 -11.85 2.68
C ILE A 494 -1.94 -11.60 2.34
N ILE A 495 -1.38 -10.44 2.70
CA ILE A 495 0.04 -10.13 2.47
C ILE A 495 0.95 -11.11 3.25
N LYS A 496 0.58 -11.49 4.49
CA LYS A 496 1.32 -12.49 5.27
C LYS A 496 1.31 -13.88 4.60
N LEU A 497 0.18 -14.31 4.06
CA LEU A 497 0.02 -15.58 3.34
C LEU A 497 0.82 -15.58 2.03
N ILE A 498 0.72 -14.50 1.25
CA ILE A 498 1.45 -14.33 -0.02
C ILE A 498 2.97 -14.30 0.23
N HIS A 499 3.42 -13.63 1.29
CA HIS A 499 4.83 -13.62 1.68
C HIS A 499 5.32 -15.03 2.05
N LEU A 500 4.57 -15.77 2.88
CA LEU A 500 4.89 -17.15 3.25
C LEU A 500 5.00 -18.07 2.01
N PHE A 501 4.08 -17.92 1.06
CA PHE A 501 4.08 -18.67 -0.20
C PHE A 501 5.34 -18.39 -1.04
N PHE A 502 5.64 -17.11 -1.33
CA PHE A 502 6.80 -16.77 -2.16
C PHE A 502 8.14 -17.10 -1.48
N THR A 503 8.27 -16.92 -0.16
CA THR A 503 9.46 -17.38 0.59
C THR A 503 9.58 -18.91 0.61
N GLY A 504 8.47 -19.65 0.47
CA GLY A 504 8.48 -21.11 0.23
C GLY A 504 9.07 -21.49 -1.14
N ILE A 505 8.83 -20.68 -2.18
CA ILE A 505 9.42 -20.86 -3.53
C ILE A 505 10.90 -20.47 -3.54
N GLU A 506 11.24 -19.33 -2.93
CA GLU A 506 12.61 -18.82 -2.79
C GLU A 506 13.53 -19.84 -2.10
N ARG A 507 13.06 -20.46 -1.01
CA ARG A 507 13.75 -21.55 -0.30
C ARG A 507 13.72 -22.90 -1.02
N GLY A 508 13.06 -23.00 -2.18
CA GLY A 508 12.96 -24.22 -2.98
C GLY A 508 12.08 -25.33 -2.39
N ALA A 509 11.32 -25.05 -1.32
CA ALA A 509 10.37 -26.00 -0.72
C ALA A 509 9.10 -26.18 -1.56
N ILE A 510 8.80 -25.21 -2.43
CA ILE A 510 7.75 -25.27 -3.45
C ILE A 510 8.41 -25.01 -4.80
N THR A 511 8.34 -25.98 -5.72
CA THR A 511 8.84 -25.83 -7.09
C THR A 511 7.68 -25.88 -8.08
N PHE A 512 7.69 -24.99 -9.06
CA PHE A 512 6.68 -24.92 -10.12
C PHE A 512 7.36 -25.02 -11.48
N GLN A 513 6.79 -25.78 -12.42
CA GLN A 513 7.36 -25.86 -13.77
C GLN A 513 7.30 -24.47 -14.44
N GLY A 514 8.42 -24.04 -15.01
CA GLY A 514 8.58 -22.73 -15.64
C GLY A 514 8.79 -21.53 -14.70
N PHE A 515 8.68 -21.68 -13.37
CA PHE A 515 8.90 -20.56 -12.44
C PHE A 515 10.28 -20.64 -11.77
N HIS A 516 11.14 -19.65 -12.06
CA HIS A 516 12.50 -19.57 -11.50
C HIS A 516 12.50 -19.02 -10.06
N ARG A 517 13.39 -19.53 -9.20
CA ARG A 517 13.50 -19.07 -7.79
C ARG A 517 13.78 -17.58 -7.70
N ASP A 518 14.65 -17.06 -8.57
CA ASP A 518 15.00 -15.65 -8.72
C ASP A 518 13.79 -14.72 -8.87
N TRP A 519 12.67 -15.22 -9.43
CA TRP A 519 11.46 -14.44 -9.64
C TRP A 519 10.59 -14.32 -8.37
N ALA A 520 10.75 -15.19 -7.37
CA ALA A 520 9.86 -15.23 -6.21
C ALA A 520 9.80 -13.88 -5.46
N THR A 521 10.95 -13.27 -5.18
CA THR A 521 11.03 -11.99 -4.45
C THR A 521 10.62 -10.76 -5.27
N PRO A 522 10.94 -10.65 -6.58
CA PRO A 522 10.31 -9.69 -7.50
C PRO A 522 8.79 -9.84 -7.60
N THR A 523 8.27 -11.04 -7.88
CA THR A 523 6.82 -11.29 -8.00
C THR A 523 6.09 -11.01 -6.69
N TYR A 524 6.66 -11.36 -5.54
CA TYR A 524 6.13 -10.98 -4.22
C TYR A 524 5.94 -9.46 -4.07
N LYS A 525 6.95 -8.65 -4.46
CA LYS A 525 6.87 -7.18 -4.38
C LYS A 525 5.74 -6.63 -5.25
N ILE A 526 5.59 -7.17 -6.47
CA ILE A 526 4.53 -6.78 -7.42
C ILE A 526 3.14 -7.16 -6.87
N VAL A 527 2.94 -8.40 -6.44
CA VAL A 527 1.64 -8.88 -5.91
C VAL A 527 1.29 -8.14 -4.61
N ARG A 528 2.26 -7.88 -3.73
CA ARG A 528 2.05 -7.05 -2.53
C ARG A 528 1.62 -5.62 -2.87
N PHE A 529 2.22 -5.00 -3.89
CA PHE A 529 1.83 -3.67 -4.34
C PHE A 529 0.36 -3.66 -4.81
N PHE A 530 -0.03 -4.58 -5.70
CA PHE A 530 -1.43 -4.67 -6.14
C PHE A 530 -2.41 -4.99 -5.00
N ALA A 531 -2.04 -5.84 -4.04
CA ALA A 531 -2.87 -6.11 -2.87
C ALA A 531 -3.08 -4.86 -1.98
N LEU A 532 -2.08 -3.97 -1.89
CA LEU A 532 -2.20 -2.69 -1.17
C LEU A 532 -3.03 -1.66 -1.95
N VAL A 533 -2.86 -1.57 -3.28
CA VAL A 533 -3.68 -0.69 -4.14
C VAL A 533 -5.14 -1.12 -4.11
N PHE A 534 -5.43 -2.41 -4.25
CA PHE A 534 -6.78 -2.95 -4.16
C PHE A 534 -7.41 -2.67 -2.79
N ALA A 535 -6.66 -2.85 -1.70
CA ALA A 535 -7.14 -2.54 -0.35
C ALA A 535 -7.43 -1.03 -0.15
N ALA A 536 -6.62 -0.15 -0.72
CA ALA A 536 -6.86 1.29 -0.68
C ALA A 536 -8.15 1.66 -1.43
N VAL A 537 -8.34 1.12 -2.65
CA VAL A 537 -9.57 1.33 -3.44
C VAL A 537 -10.80 0.76 -2.72
N ALA A 538 -10.69 -0.42 -2.10
CA ALA A 538 -11.78 -1.03 -1.32
C ALA A 538 -12.11 -0.25 -0.04
N ILE A 539 -11.18 0.51 0.53
CA ILE A 539 -11.39 1.37 1.70
C ILE A 539 -12.11 2.68 1.34
N VAL A 540 -11.88 3.24 0.14
CA VAL A 540 -12.40 4.57 -0.26
C VAL A 540 -13.91 4.76 -0.03
N PRO A 541 -14.82 3.82 -0.39
CA PRO A 541 -16.26 4.00 -0.15
C PRO A 541 -16.61 4.23 1.32
N TYR A 542 -15.94 3.52 2.23
CA TYR A 542 -16.18 3.57 3.68
C TYR A 542 -15.57 4.81 4.38
N ILE A 543 -14.89 5.70 3.63
CA ILE A 543 -14.39 6.96 4.19
C ILE A 543 -15.58 7.93 4.33
N PRO A 544 -15.86 8.51 5.51
CA PRO A 544 -16.94 9.48 5.67
C PRO A 544 -16.82 10.64 4.67
N GLY A 545 -17.88 10.87 3.88
CA GLY A 545 -17.91 11.89 2.83
C GLY A 545 -17.38 11.46 1.45
N SER A 546 -16.94 10.20 1.28
CA SER A 546 -16.46 9.62 0.01
C SER A 546 -17.41 9.82 -1.18
N HIS A 547 -18.72 9.77 -0.92
CA HIS A 547 -19.78 9.91 -1.92
C HIS A 547 -19.93 11.34 -2.45
N SER A 548 -19.37 12.36 -1.77
CA SER A 548 -19.49 13.76 -2.18
C SER A 548 -18.71 14.07 -3.46
N GLU A 549 -19.24 14.98 -4.29
CA GLU A 549 -18.58 15.40 -5.53
C GLU A 549 -17.23 16.09 -5.27
N ALA A 550 -17.13 16.87 -4.19
CA ALA A 550 -15.88 17.50 -3.78
C ALA A 550 -14.79 16.46 -3.46
N PHE A 551 -15.11 15.40 -2.69
CA PHE A 551 -14.16 14.33 -2.40
C PHE A 551 -13.74 13.57 -3.67
N LYS A 552 -14.70 13.26 -4.55
CA LYS A 552 -14.44 12.62 -5.85
C LYS A 552 -13.52 13.48 -6.73
N GLY A 553 -13.83 14.78 -6.87
CA GLY A 553 -13.05 15.72 -7.67
C GLY A 553 -11.61 15.89 -7.16
N ILE A 554 -11.43 16.06 -5.85
CA ILE A 554 -10.10 16.14 -5.21
C ILE A 554 -9.33 14.83 -5.41
N SER A 555 -10.00 13.68 -5.27
CA SER A 555 -9.37 12.35 -5.46
C SER A 555 -8.92 12.12 -6.90
N VAL A 556 -9.73 12.50 -7.90
CA VAL A 556 -9.36 12.43 -9.31
C VAL A 556 -8.22 13.39 -9.63
N PHE A 557 -8.28 14.64 -9.17
CA PHE A 557 -7.21 15.62 -9.36
C PHE A 557 -5.88 15.15 -8.76
N LEU A 558 -5.89 14.63 -7.53
CA LEU A 558 -4.71 14.07 -6.88
C LEU A 558 -4.18 12.84 -7.63
N GLY A 559 -5.06 11.96 -8.13
CA GLY A 559 -4.70 10.81 -8.96
C GLY A 559 -4.01 11.21 -10.27
N VAL A 560 -4.52 12.24 -10.95
CA VAL A 560 -3.90 12.81 -12.16
C VAL A 560 -2.54 13.46 -11.84
N LEU A 561 -2.46 14.25 -10.78
CA LEU A 561 -1.20 14.88 -10.35
C LEU A 561 -0.11 13.84 -10.05
N VAL A 562 -0.47 12.77 -9.32
CA VAL A 562 0.43 11.66 -9.02
C VAL A 562 0.81 10.88 -10.29
N SER A 563 -0.11 10.63 -11.22
CA SER A 563 0.21 9.88 -12.46
C SER A 563 1.15 10.65 -13.39
N LEU A 564 0.95 11.96 -13.54
CA LEU A 564 1.82 12.85 -14.32
C LEU A 564 3.22 12.93 -13.70
N GLY A 565 3.31 13.11 -12.37
CA GLY A 565 4.60 13.12 -11.66
C GLY A 565 5.33 11.76 -11.68
N ALA A 566 4.58 10.65 -11.72
CA ALA A 566 5.15 9.30 -11.69
C ALA A 566 5.63 8.79 -13.07
N ALA A 567 5.21 9.37 -14.18
CA ALA A 567 5.37 8.81 -15.53
C ALA A 567 6.81 8.34 -15.87
N GLY A 568 7.82 9.18 -15.61
CA GLY A 568 9.24 8.84 -15.85
C GLY A 568 9.78 7.73 -14.94
N SER A 569 9.27 7.63 -13.71
CA SER A 569 9.60 6.52 -12.80
C SER A 569 8.89 5.23 -13.20
N PHE A 570 7.63 5.33 -13.64
CA PHE A 570 6.82 4.18 -14.08
C PHE A 570 7.45 3.46 -15.28
N SER A 571 7.92 4.21 -16.28
CA SER A 571 8.67 3.64 -17.42
C SER A 571 9.88 2.80 -16.97
N ASN A 572 10.66 3.31 -16.01
CA ASN A 572 11.79 2.58 -15.45
C ASN A 572 11.37 1.34 -14.65
N ILE A 573 10.28 1.41 -13.87
CA ILE A 573 9.71 0.24 -13.15
C ILE A 573 9.30 -0.86 -14.13
N VAL A 574 8.55 -0.51 -15.19
CA VAL A 574 8.13 -1.47 -16.22
C VAL A 574 9.34 -2.10 -16.89
N ALA A 575 10.34 -1.31 -17.28
CA ALA A 575 11.57 -1.83 -17.87
C ALA A 575 12.35 -2.74 -16.91
N GLY A 576 12.44 -2.40 -15.62
CA GLY A 576 13.06 -3.24 -14.59
C GLY A 576 12.34 -4.58 -14.38
N ILE A 577 11.01 -4.59 -14.48
CA ILE A 577 10.20 -5.82 -14.46
C ILE A 577 10.48 -6.68 -15.69
N VAL A 578 10.51 -6.08 -16.89
CA VAL A 578 10.82 -6.79 -18.15
C VAL A 578 12.23 -7.40 -18.10
N LEU A 579 13.25 -6.63 -17.71
CA LEU A 579 14.63 -7.10 -17.52
C LEU A 579 14.76 -8.20 -16.44
N THR A 580 13.86 -8.23 -15.46
CA THR A 580 13.84 -9.28 -14.42
C THR A 580 13.29 -10.61 -14.96
N TYR A 581 12.22 -10.58 -15.77
CA TYR A 581 11.63 -11.80 -16.33
C TYR A 581 12.36 -12.31 -17.59
N MET A 582 12.82 -11.43 -18.48
CA MET A 582 13.64 -11.80 -19.64
C MET A 582 15.04 -12.27 -19.25
N ARG A 583 15.56 -11.82 -18.10
CA ARG A 583 16.87 -12.21 -17.52
C ARG A 583 18.05 -12.16 -18.54
N PRO A 584 18.22 -11.10 -19.36
CA PRO A 584 19.30 -11.02 -20.36
C PRO A 584 20.70 -10.95 -19.73
N PHE A 585 20.77 -10.61 -18.44
CA PHE A 585 21.96 -10.68 -17.61
C PHE A 585 21.60 -10.91 -16.14
N SER A 586 22.51 -11.53 -15.38
CA SER A 586 22.43 -11.76 -13.94
C SER A 586 23.28 -10.75 -13.16
N VAL A 587 23.23 -10.78 -11.83
CA VAL A 587 24.19 -10.05 -10.99
C VAL A 587 25.51 -10.84 -11.01
N GLY A 588 26.63 -10.15 -11.23
CA GLY A 588 27.95 -10.76 -11.48
C GLY A 588 28.31 -10.95 -12.96
N ASP A 589 27.38 -10.76 -13.90
CA ASP A 589 27.69 -10.84 -15.33
C ASP A 589 28.52 -9.63 -15.79
N ARG A 590 29.62 -9.89 -16.52
CA ARG A 590 30.31 -8.90 -17.37
C ARG A 590 29.46 -8.60 -18.60
N VAL A 591 29.10 -7.34 -18.79
CA VAL A 591 28.28 -6.85 -19.91
C VAL A 591 28.84 -5.55 -20.52
N LYS A 592 28.40 -5.22 -21.75
CA LYS A 592 28.39 -3.86 -22.30
C LYS A 592 26.93 -3.42 -22.53
N ILE A 593 26.56 -2.25 -22.01
CA ILE A 593 25.21 -1.63 -22.12
C ILE A 593 25.43 -0.21 -22.63
N ALA A 594 24.99 0.07 -23.87
CA ALA A 594 25.51 1.20 -24.64
C ALA A 594 27.05 1.27 -24.50
N GLU A 595 27.66 2.43 -24.27
CA GLU A 595 29.13 2.51 -24.12
C GLU A 595 29.69 2.09 -22.74
N THR A 596 28.84 1.72 -21.77
CA THR A 596 29.30 1.30 -20.44
C THR A 596 29.63 -0.19 -20.43
N THR A 597 30.89 -0.55 -20.16
CA THR A 597 31.34 -1.94 -20.01
C THR A 597 31.79 -2.22 -18.57
N GLY A 598 31.31 -3.32 -17.97
CA GLY A 598 31.66 -3.71 -16.60
C GLY A 598 30.80 -4.85 -16.06
N ASP A 599 30.94 -5.14 -14.76
CA ASP A 599 30.21 -6.20 -14.07
C ASP A 599 28.94 -5.68 -13.40
N ILE A 600 27.82 -6.40 -13.52
CA ILE A 600 26.56 -6.02 -12.87
C ILE A 600 26.66 -6.19 -11.34
N THR A 601 26.59 -5.10 -10.58
CA THR A 601 26.66 -5.11 -9.11
C THR A 601 25.28 -5.08 -8.45
N GLU A 602 24.31 -4.38 -9.02
CA GLU A 602 22.95 -4.27 -8.48
C GLU A 602 21.90 -4.23 -9.60
N LYS A 603 20.76 -4.90 -9.40
CA LYS A 603 19.56 -4.73 -10.24
C LYS A 603 18.37 -4.37 -9.36
N THR A 604 17.82 -3.18 -9.54
CA THR A 604 16.62 -2.69 -8.83
C THR A 604 15.45 -2.53 -9.80
N LEU A 605 14.27 -2.14 -9.31
CA LEU A 605 13.14 -1.82 -10.18
C LEU A 605 13.39 -0.57 -11.04
N LEU A 606 14.19 0.41 -10.59
CA LEU A 606 14.40 1.67 -11.30
C LEU A 606 15.71 1.73 -12.10
N VAL A 607 16.78 1.16 -11.54
CA VAL A 607 18.15 1.26 -12.08
C VAL A 607 18.90 -0.07 -12.02
N THR A 608 19.83 -0.23 -12.95
CA THR A 608 20.88 -1.27 -12.94
C THR A 608 22.22 -0.58 -12.66
N ARG A 609 23.06 -1.17 -11.80
CA ARG A 609 24.43 -0.70 -11.55
C ARG A 609 25.46 -1.59 -12.21
N VAL A 610 26.46 -0.97 -12.83
CA VAL A 610 27.56 -1.61 -13.54
C VAL A 610 28.88 -1.08 -12.98
N ARG A 611 29.72 -1.96 -12.43
CA ARG A 611 31.07 -1.60 -11.98
C ARG A 611 32.06 -1.79 -13.12
N THR A 612 32.64 -0.70 -13.58
CA THR A 612 33.67 -0.73 -14.63
C THR A 612 34.98 -1.33 -14.12
N ASN A 613 35.86 -1.75 -15.04
CA ASN A 613 37.21 -2.24 -14.73
C ASN A 613 38.08 -1.24 -13.94
N LYS A 614 37.69 0.04 -13.89
CA LYS A 614 38.34 1.11 -13.10
C LYS A 614 37.69 1.32 -11.72
N ASN A 615 36.88 0.35 -11.25
CA ASN A 615 36.11 0.40 -10.00
C ASN A 615 35.10 1.56 -9.87
N VAL A 616 34.69 2.17 -10.99
CA VAL A 616 33.63 3.19 -11.01
C VAL A 616 32.26 2.51 -11.17
N ASP A 617 31.34 2.77 -10.24
CA ASP A 617 29.94 2.31 -10.30
C ASP A 617 29.08 3.26 -11.14
N VAL A 618 28.76 2.83 -12.36
CA VAL A 618 27.83 3.54 -13.26
C VAL A 618 26.40 3.08 -12.97
N THR A 619 25.47 4.03 -12.84
CA THR A 619 24.05 3.74 -12.56
C THR A 619 23.21 4.08 -13.78
N ILE A 620 22.61 3.07 -14.40
CA ILE A 620 21.88 3.19 -15.67
C ILE A 620 20.37 3.03 -15.39
N PRO A 621 19.51 3.99 -15.80
CA PRO A 621 18.06 3.84 -15.73
C PRO A 621 17.57 2.63 -16.53
N ASN A 622 16.71 1.80 -15.94
CA ASN A 622 16.29 0.54 -16.57
C ASN A 622 15.59 0.75 -17.92
N ALA A 623 14.89 1.88 -18.13
CA ALA A 623 14.30 2.22 -19.42
C ALA A 623 15.39 2.41 -20.51
N LEU A 624 16.51 3.06 -20.17
CA LEU A 624 17.64 3.22 -21.09
C LEU A 624 18.36 1.89 -21.34
N VAL A 625 18.50 1.03 -20.33
CA VAL A 625 19.03 -0.33 -20.51
C VAL A 625 18.19 -1.09 -21.54
N LEU A 626 16.87 -1.11 -21.39
CA LEU A 626 15.95 -1.85 -22.25
C LEU A 626 15.84 -1.27 -23.67
N SER A 627 16.04 0.04 -23.85
CA SER A 627 16.10 0.67 -25.18
C SER A 627 17.49 0.63 -25.84
N SER A 628 18.50 0.08 -25.16
CA SER A 628 19.89 0.00 -25.66
C SER A 628 20.25 -1.41 -26.13
N HIS A 629 21.31 -1.53 -26.93
CA HIS A 629 21.91 -2.83 -27.19
C HIS A 629 22.61 -3.34 -25.92
N ILE A 630 22.42 -4.63 -25.62
CA ILE A 630 22.99 -5.31 -24.45
C ILE A 630 23.87 -6.46 -24.95
N ILE A 631 25.18 -6.40 -24.66
CA ILE A 631 26.14 -7.46 -24.99
C ILE A 631 26.53 -8.16 -23.69
N ASN A 632 26.13 -9.43 -23.51
CA ASN A 632 26.46 -10.22 -22.32
C ASN A 632 27.59 -11.21 -22.59
N PHE A 633 28.82 -10.83 -22.24
CA PHE A 633 30.03 -11.65 -22.39
C PHE A 633 30.05 -12.89 -21.47
N SER A 634 29.21 -12.94 -20.43
CA SER A 634 29.17 -14.03 -19.43
C SER A 634 28.18 -15.15 -19.78
N SER A 635 27.23 -14.89 -20.67
CA SER A 635 26.26 -15.87 -21.17
C SER A 635 26.93 -17.14 -21.70
N SER A 636 27.91 -16.98 -22.60
CA SER A 636 28.73 -18.04 -23.20
C SER A 636 29.81 -18.61 -22.27
N ALA A 637 30.12 -17.96 -21.15
CA ALA A 637 31.05 -18.52 -20.16
C ALA A 637 30.40 -19.66 -19.36
N THR A 638 29.06 -19.65 -19.24
CA THR A 638 28.28 -20.70 -18.54
C THR A 638 27.79 -21.79 -19.47
N ASN A 639 27.37 -21.44 -20.70
CA ASN A 639 26.87 -22.39 -21.70
C ASN A 639 27.84 -22.44 -22.90
N PRO A 640 28.35 -23.63 -23.32
CA PRO A 640 29.26 -23.72 -24.45
C PRO A 640 28.57 -23.34 -25.79
N PRO A 641 29.31 -22.82 -26.78
CA PRO A 641 30.77 -22.62 -26.81
C PRO A 641 31.25 -21.47 -25.90
N PRO A 642 32.49 -21.51 -25.39
CA PRO A 642 33.04 -20.43 -24.56
C PRO A 642 33.12 -19.08 -25.28
N LEU A 643 33.27 -18.00 -24.52
CA LEU A 643 33.51 -16.66 -25.08
C LEU A 643 34.80 -16.65 -25.91
N ILE A 644 34.74 -16.11 -27.13
CA ILE A 644 35.93 -15.81 -27.94
C ILE A 644 36.38 -14.38 -27.62
N LEU A 645 37.69 -14.20 -27.41
CA LEU A 645 38.38 -12.91 -27.45
C LEU A 645 39.20 -12.85 -28.72
N ASN A 646 39.17 -11.72 -29.43
CA ASN A 646 39.86 -11.56 -30.69
C ASN A 646 40.63 -10.24 -30.76
N THR A 647 41.78 -10.25 -31.42
CA THR A 647 42.59 -9.04 -31.65
C THR A 647 43.42 -9.17 -32.92
N SER A 648 43.74 -8.04 -33.55
CA SER A 648 44.29 -8.02 -34.90
C SER A 648 45.69 -7.44 -34.95
N VAL A 649 46.53 -8.03 -35.79
CA VAL A 649 47.94 -7.68 -36.00
C VAL A 649 48.19 -7.56 -37.50
N THR A 650 48.93 -6.52 -37.91
CA THR A 650 49.24 -6.22 -39.31
C THR A 650 50.70 -6.56 -39.62
N ILE A 651 50.93 -7.43 -40.61
CA ILE A 651 52.27 -7.96 -40.95
C ILE A 651 52.50 -7.86 -42.46
N GLY A 652 53.72 -7.49 -42.86
CA GLY A 652 54.12 -7.32 -44.27
C GLY A 652 54.15 -8.62 -45.07
N TYR A 653 54.09 -8.48 -46.41
CA TYR A 653 54.13 -9.61 -47.35
C TYR A 653 55.51 -10.28 -47.48
N ASP A 654 56.54 -9.68 -46.90
CA ASP A 654 57.89 -10.25 -46.74
C ASP A 654 57.92 -11.45 -45.78
N VAL A 655 56.90 -11.61 -44.92
CA VAL A 655 56.80 -12.69 -43.94
C VAL A 655 55.86 -13.79 -44.45
N PRO A 656 56.29 -15.07 -44.54
CA PRO A 656 55.41 -16.17 -44.93
C PRO A 656 54.23 -16.34 -43.96
N TRP A 657 52.99 -16.23 -44.46
CA TRP A 657 51.76 -16.26 -43.64
C TRP A 657 51.65 -17.46 -42.70
N ARG A 658 52.21 -18.62 -43.07
CA ARG A 658 52.25 -19.82 -42.22
C ARG A 658 53.02 -19.58 -40.91
N LYS A 659 54.13 -18.82 -40.97
CA LYS A 659 54.91 -18.44 -39.78
C LYS A 659 54.15 -17.41 -38.93
N VAL A 660 53.42 -16.50 -39.57
CA VAL A 660 52.54 -15.55 -38.84
C VAL A 660 51.45 -16.30 -38.06
N HIS A 661 50.81 -17.31 -38.67
CA HIS A 661 49.86 -18.18 -37.97
C HIS A 661 50.52 -18.95 -36.82
N GLU A 662 51.69 -19.55 -37.04
CA GLU A 662 52.46 -20.28 -36.02
C GLU A 662 52.73 -19.40 -34.78
N LEU A 663 53.23 -18.17 -34.98
CA LEU A 663 53.59 -17.24 -33.89
C LEU A 663 52.37 -16.70 -33.15
N LEU A 664 51.27 -16.38 -33.85
CA LEU A 664 50.01 -15.96 -33.20
C LEU A 664 49.38 -17.09 -32.37
N LEU A 665 49.45 -18.34 -32.85
CA LEU A 665 48.98 -19.50 -32.10
C LEU A 665 49.88 -19.81 -30.90
N ALA A 666 51.19 -19.64 -31.03
CA ALA A 666 52.13 -19.76 -29.91
C ALA A 666 51.87 -18.70 -28.84
N ALA A 667 51.68 -17.44 -29.23
CA ALA A 667 51.33 -16.34 -28.32
C ALA A 667 50.00 -16.59 -27.58
N ALA A 668 48.96 -17.05 -28.30
CA ALA A 668 47.68 -17.41 -27.69
C ALA A 668 47.80 -18.56 -26.68
N LYS A 669 48.64 -19.56 -26.95
CA LYS A 669 48.92 -20.68 -26.03
C LYS A 669 49.82 -20.29 -24.84
N ARG A 670 50.63 -19.24 -24.97
CA ARG A 670 51.44 -18.65 -23.88
C ARG A 670 50.61 -17.78 -22.92
N THR A 671 49.41 -17.35 -23.35
CA THR A 671 48.54 -16.41 -22.61
C THR A 671 47.67 -17.10 -21.56
N THR A 672 47.75 -16.66 -20.31
CA THR A 672 46.93 -17.15 -19.20
C THR A 672 45.43 -16.89 -19.45
N HIS A 673 44.59 -17.86 -19.06
CA HIS A 673 43.11 -17.83 -19.21
C HIS A 673 42.57 -17.88 -20.66
N ILE A 674 43.44 -18.03 -21.68
CA ILE A 674 43.02 -18.61 -22.97
C ILE A 674 42.96 -20.14 -22.82
N LEU A 675 42.02 -20.79 -23.52
CA LEU A 675 41.87 -22.25 -23.51
C LEU A 675 42.72 -22.89 -24.62
N GLU A 676 43.38 -24.00 -24.30
CA GLU A 676 43.96 -24.92 -25.29
C GLU A 676 42.90 -25.75 -26.03
N THR A 677 41.69 -25.87 -25.47
CA THR A 677 40.57 -26.62 -26.06
C THR A 677 39.23 -25.93 -25.74
N PRO A 678 38.46 -25.47 -26.76
CA PRO A 678 38.79 -25.50 -28.19
C PRO A 678 40.06 -24.70 -28.52
N GLU A 679 40.81 -25.13 -29.53
CA GLU A 679 42.09 -24.51 -29.89
C GLU A 679 41.89 -23.08 -30.42
N PRO A 680 42.77 -22.11 -30.11
CA PRO A 680 42.79 -20.81 -30.75
C PRO A 680 42.96 -20.92 -32.28
N PHE A 681 42.45 -19.95 -33.03
CA PHE A 681 42.55 -19.93 -34.50
C PHE A 681 42.88 -18.54 -35.03
N VAL A 682 43.50 -18.48 -36.21
CA VAL A 682 43.90 -17.23 -36.87
C VAL A 682 43.11 -17.06 -38.16
N LEU A 683 42.44 -15.92 -38.31
CA LEU A 683 41.78 -15.48 -39.54
C LEU A 683 42.67 -14.48 -40.28
N GLN A 684 42.68 -14.52 -41.61
CA GLN A 684 43.20 -13.42 -42.44
C GLN A 684 42.00 -12.55 -42.81
N THR A 685 41.88 -11.38 -42.19
CA THR A 685 40.67 -10.54 -42.25
C THR A 685 40.69 -9.52 -43.37
N SER A 686 41.88 -9.07 -43.79
CA SER A 686 42.04 -8.32 -45.04
C SER A 686 43.43 -8.48 -45.65
N LEU A 687 43.50 -8.41 -46.99
CA LEU A 687 44.72 -8.22 -47.76
C LEU A 687 44.76 -6.74 -48.16
N ASN A 688 45.70 -5.97 -47.63
CA ASN A 688 45.82 -4.52 -47.85
C ASN A 688 47.11 -4.24 -48.65
N ASP A 689 47.27 -3.03 -49.19
CA ASP A 689 48.32 -2.68 -50.16
C ASP A 689 49.76 -3.07 -49.75
N PHE A 690 50.09 -2.97 -48.45
CA PHE A 690 51.45 -3.20 -47.93
C PHE A 690 51.56 -4.28 -46.85
N TYR A 691 50.43 -4.80 -46.34
CA TYR A 691 50.38 -5.75 -45.23
C TYR A 691 49.09 -6.57 -45.23
N VAL A 692 49.13 -7.75 -44.63
CA VAL A 692 47.96 -8.58 -44.34
C VAL A 692 47.51 -8.33 -42.90
N THR A 693 46.20 -8.24 -42.69
CA THR A 693 45.60 -8.20 -41.35
C THR A 693 45.29 -9.62 -40.90
N TYR A 694 45.89 -10.03 -39.79
CA TYR A 694 45.63 -11.31 -39.13
C TYR A 694 44.87 -11.06 -37.83
N GLU A 695 43.81 -11.83 -37.56
CA GLU A 695 43.06 -11.77 -36.32
C GLU A 695 43.20 -13.10 -35.56
N ILE A 696 43.86 -13.06 -34.40
CA ILE A 696 43.96 -14.20 -33.49
C ILE A 696 42.71 -14.25 -32.61
N ASN A 697 42.04 -15.41 -32.61
CA ASN A 697 40.83 -15.70 -31.87
C ASN A 697 41.13 -16.77 -30.80
N GLY A 698 40.98 -16.42 -29.52
CA GLY A 698 41.22 -17.31 -28.38
C GLY A 698 39.99 -17.47 -27.49
N TYR A 699 39.65 -18.70 -27.11
CA TYR A 699 38.53 -18.99 -26.23
C TYR A 699 38.86 -18.73 -24.76
N THR A 700 37.91 -18.23 -23.97
CA THR A 700 38.05 -18.06 -22.51
C THR A 700 36.77 -18.39 -21.74
N LYS A 701 36.93 -18.66 -20.45
CA LYS A 701 35.85 -18.79 -19.44
C LYS A 701 35.86 -17.66 -18.41
N HIS A 702 36.73 -16.65 -18.58
CA HIS A 702 36.96 -15.59 -17.59
C HIS A 702 36.61 -14.19 -18.14
N PRO A 703 35.32 -13.90 -18.44
CA PRO A 703 34.90 -12.64 -19.04
C PRO A 703 35.20 -11.43 -18.13
N ASN A 704 35.19 -11.62 -16.81
CA ASN A 704 35.60 -10.59 -15.85
C ASN A 704 37.08 -10.15 -16.01
N LYS A 705 37.96 -11.05 -16.49
CA LYS A 705 39.39 -10.81 -16.71
C LYS A 705 39.77 -10.32 -18.11
N MET A 706 38.82 -10.12 -19.03
CA MET A 706 39.08 -9.78 -20.45
C MET A 706 40.19 -8.74 -20.68
N ALA A 707 40.21 -7.63 -19.93
CA ALA A 707 41.22 -6.58 -20.10
C ALA A 707 42.64 -7.03 -19.73
N THR A 708 42.79 -7.92 -18.74
CA THR A 708 44.08 -8.53 -18.39
C THR A 708 44.51 -9.53 -19.45
N ILE A 709 43.58 -10.36 -19.94
CA ILE A 709 43.86 -11.37 -20.99
C ILE A 709 44.28 -10.69 -22.29
N TYR A 710 43.65 -9.58 -22.67
CA TYR A 710 44.08 -8.80 -23.84
C TYR A 710 45.48 -8.19 -23.66
N ALA A 711 45.77 -7.58 -22.51
CA ALA A 711 47.09 -7.01 -22.25
C ALA A 711 48.21 -8.08 -22.28
N GLU A 712 47.95 -9.24 -21.68
CA GLU A 712 48.87 -10.38 -21.67
C GLU A 712 49.03 -10.99 -23.08
N LEU A 713 47.95 -11.14 -23.84
CA LEU A 713 48.00 -11.58 -25.24
C LEU A 713 48.83 -10.62 -26.10
N HIS A 714 48.66 -9.30 -25.92
CA HIS A 714 49.45 -8.29 -26.64
C HIS A 714 50.92 -8.31 -26.27
N GLN A 715 51.28 -8.68 -25.04
CA GLN A 715 52.67 -8.93 -24.63
C GLN A 715 53.23 -10.17 -25.33
N HIS A 716 52.58 -11.33 -25.19
CA HIS A 716 53.05 -12.57 -25.82
C HIS A 716 53.12 -12.51 -27.35
N ILE A 717 52.26 -11.72 -28.01
CA ILE A 717 52.36 -11.43 -29.44
C ILE A 717 53.65 -10.68 -29.77
N GLN A 718 53.97 -9.61 -29.04
CA GLN A 718 55.21 -8.86 -29.28
C GLN A 718 56.44 -9.73 -29.02
N ASP A 719 56.45 -10.48 -27.91
CA ASP A 719 57.57 -11.34 -27.55
C ASP A 719 57.77 -12.46 -28.58
N GLN A 720 56.73 -13.20 -28.98
CA GLN A 720 56.86 -14.27 -29.99
C GLN A 720 57.31 -13.74 -31.36
N PHE A 721 56.87 -12.56 -31.77
CA PHE A 721 57.28 -11.97 -33.05
C PHE A 721 58.73 -11.48 -33.00
N ASN A 722 59.14 -10.82 -31.91
CA ASN A 722 60.52 -10.37 -31.71
C ASN A 722 61.50 -11.55 -31.52
N GLU A 723 61.15 -12.57 -30.72
CA GLU A 723 61.89 -13.83 -30.57
C GLU A 723 62.15 -14.53 -31.93
N ALA A 724 61.22 -14.37 -32.88
CA ALA A 724 61.31 -14.95 -34.22
C ALA A 724 61.93 -14.01 -35.28
N GLY A 725 62.35 -12.79 -34.92
CA GLY A 725 62.88 -11.80 -35.85
C GLY A 725 61.85 -11.22 -36.84
N VAL A 726 60.56 -11.30 -36.51
CA VAL A 726 59.44 -10.87 -37.36
C VAL A 726 58.95 -9.48 -36.93
N GLU A 727 59.26 -8.44 -37.70
CA GLU A 727 58.93 -7.06 -37.35
C GLU A 727 57.45 -6.74 -37.61
N ILE A 728 56.66 -6.55 -36.54
CA ILE A 728 55.25 -6.15 -36.61
C ILE A 728 55.13 -4.79 -37.32
N MET A 729 54.23 -4.68 -38.30
CA MET A 729 54.03 -3.45 -39.06
C MET A 729 52.82 -2.68 -38.54
N SER A 730 52.91 -1.35 -38.44
CA SER A 730 51.73 -0.50 -38.27
C SER A 730 51.34 0.13 -39.61
N PRO A 731 50.05 0.38 -39.90
CA PRO A 731 49.59 1.08 -41.11
C PRO A 731 50.16 2.50 -41.30
N HIS A 732 50.80 3.07 -40.27
CA HIS A 732 51.35 4.42 -40.29
C HIS A 732 52.86 4.49 -40.57
N TYR A 733 53.55 3.35 -40.73
CA TYR A 733 54.96 3.33 -41.14
C TYR A 733 55.12 3.44 -42.66
N THR A 734 54.89 4.64 -43.19
CA THR A 734 55.00 4.96 -44.64
C THR A 734 56.45 5.00 -45.17
N GLN A 735 57.41 4.42 -44.45
CA GLN A 735 58.82 4.42 -44.86
C GLN A 735 59.14 3.22 -45.74
N VAL A 736 59.83 3.49 -46.86
CA VAL A 736 60.49 2.46 -47.67
C VAL A 736 61.52 1.76 -46.77
N ARG A 737 61.33 0.46 -46.50
CA ARG A 737 62.16 -0.34 -45.57
C ARG A 737 63.60 -0.61 -46.05
N ASP A 738 64.00 -0.06 -47.18
CA ASP A 738 65.33 -0.23 -47.75
C ASP A 738 66.28 0.87 -47.20
N GLY A 739 67.32 0.48 -46.45
CA GLY A 739 68.22 1.42 -45.77
C GLY A 739 67.98 1.66 -44.27
N ASN A 740 66.87 1.18 -43.70
CA ASN A 740 66.42 1.58 -42.36
C ASN A 740 66.61 0.49 -41.29
N LYS A 741 66.85 0.91 -40.03
CA LYS A 741 66.89 0.00 -38.87
C LYS A 741 65.51 -0.59 -38.61
N THR A 742 65.45 -1.88 -38.31
CA THR A 742 64.25 -2.55 -37.81
C THR A 742 63.70 -1.90 -36.52
N THR A 743 62.38 -1.94 -36.33
CA THR A 743 61.73 -1.50 -35.08
C THR A 743 61.73 -2.55 -33.96
N ILE A 744 62.25 -3.77 -34.21
CA ILE A 744 62.48 -4.78 -33.16
C ILE A 744 63.48 -4.23 -32.11
N PRO A 745 63.22 -4.35 -30.80
CA PRO A 745 64.13 -3.86 -29.76
C PRO A 745 65.51 -4.54 -29.80
N ASP A 746 66.57 -3.78 -29.50
CA ASP A 746 67.97 -4.25 -29.59
C ASP A 746 68.28 -5.49 -28.72
N GLU A 747 67.52 -5.72 -27.64
CA GLU A 747 67.63 -6.91 -26.78
C GLU A 747 67.26 -8.22 -27.49
N TYR A 748 66.40 -8.15 -28.51
CA TYR A 748 65.98 -9.29 -29.34
C TYR A 748 66.85 -9.45 -30.60
N LEU A 749 67.75 -8.50 -30.90
CA LEU A 749 68.58 -8.55 -32.11
C LEU A 749 69.87 -9.38 -31.91
N PRO A 750 70.36 -10.08 -32.96
CA PRO A 750 71.64 -10.77 -32.89
C PRO A 750 72.79 -9.82 -32.51
N LYS A 751 73.69 -10.28 -31.64
CA LYS A 751 74.88 -9.50 -31.23
C LYS A 751 75.78 -9.24 -32.45
N GLY A 752 75.72 -8.02 -32.98
CA GLY A 752 76.38 -7.63 -34.23
C GLY A 752 75.43 -7.31 -35.40
N TYR A 753 74.12 -7.22 -35.17
CA TYR A 753 73.16 -6.72 -36.17
C TYR A 753 73.62 -5.39 -36.79
N GLN A 754 73.52 -5.29 -38.11
CA GLN A 754 73.78 -4.07 -38.87
C GLN A 754 72.54 -3.69 -39.68
N VAL A 755 72.33 -2.40 -39.87
CA VAL A 755 71.24 -1.86 -40.68
C VAL A 755 71.42 -2.30 -42.15
N PRO A 756 70.39 -2.84 -42.82
CA PRO A 756 70.48 -3.19 -44.24
C PRO A 756 70.78 -1.95 -45.08
N GLY A 757 71.83 -1.99 -45.90
CA GLY A 757 72.13 -0.91 -46.85
C GLY A 757 71.11 -0.83 -47.99
N ILE A 758 70.86 0.39 -48.47
CA ILE A 758 69.92 0.67 -49.58
C ILE A 758 70.32 -0.13 -50.83
N ARG A 759 69.39 -0.89 -51.39
CA ARG A 759 69.57 -1.75 -52.57
C ARG A 759 69.48 -0.94 -53.87
N ILE A 760 70.56 -0.24 -54.18
CA ILE A 760 70.70 0.49 -55.46
C ILE A 760 70.79 -0.51 -56.62
N TRP A 761 69.67 -0.80 -57.28
CA TRP A 761 69.67 -1.57 -58.52
C TRP A 761 70.30 -0.77 -59.66
N PRO A 762 71.33 -1.29 -60.35
CA PRO A 762 71.91 -0.60 -61.50
C PRO A 762 70.90 -0.60 -62.65
N LEU A 763 70.58 0.60 -63.16
CA LEU A 763 69.81 0.77 -64.39
C LEU A 763 70.51 0.04 -65.53
N ARG A 764 69.94 -1.09 -65.99
CA ARG A 764 70.37 -1.75 -67.23
C ARG A 764 70.15 -0.79 -68.38
N SER A 765 71.22 -0.12 -68.81
CA SER A 765 71.17 0.78 -69.97
C SER A 765 70.61 0.02 -71.18
N SER A 766 69.52 0.53 -71.74
CA SER A 766 68.74 -0.11 -72.81
C SER A 766 69.43 0.04 -74.18
N ARG A 767 70.68 -0.42 -74.27
CA ARG A 767 71.37 -0.55 -75.56
C ARG A 767 70.79 -1.75 -76.30
N VAL A 768 69.77 -1.50 -77.11
CA VAL A 768 69.29 -2.42 -78.14
C VAL A 768 70.50 -2.90 -78.94
N ARG A 769 70.76 -4.21 -78.93
CA ARG A 769 71.70 -4.86 -79.83
C ARG A 769 70.91 -5.87 -80.65
N SER A 770 70.64 -5.50 -81.90
CA SER A 770 69.86 -6.28 -82.85
C SER A 770 70.73 -7.37 -83.48
N GLU A 771 70.84 -8.52 -82.80
CA GLU A 771 71.49 -9.72 -83.34
C GLU A 771 70.84 -10.96 -82.70
N SER A 772 70.16 -11.75 -83.54
CA SER A 772 69.78 -13.14 -83.25
C SER A 772 70.97 -14.05 -83.63
N PRO A 773 71.18 -15.23 -82.99
CA PRO A 773 70.30 -16.37 -83.24
C PRO A 773 70.11 -17.40 -82.09
N SER A 774 69.23 -18.36 -82.37
CA SER A 774 69.17 -19.74 -81.83
C SER A 774 68.85 -19.99 -80.34
N PRO A 775 67.92 -20.92 -80.03
CA PRO A 775 67.75 -21.49 -78.69
C PRO A 775 68.48 -22.84 -78.55
N ASP A 776 69.55 -22.91 -77.75
CA ASP A 776 70.07 -24.18 -77.20
C ASP A 776 71.10 -23.94 -76.07
N GLY A 777 71.50 -24.99 -75.33
CA GLY A 777 72.82 -25.04 -74.67
C GLY A 777 73.00 -24.56 -73.21
N ASP A 778 72.28 -25.19 -72.29
CA ASP A 778 72.76 -25.83 -71.03
C ASP A 778 73.95 -25.29 -70.17
N THR A 779 73.77 -25.33 -68.83
CA THR A 779 74.73 -25.08 -67.70
C THR A 779 75.46 -23.71 -67.65
N ARG A 780 75.59 -23.00 -66.51
CA ARG A 780 76.24 -23.33 -65.22
C ARG A 780 75.94 -22.27 -64.13
N ARG A 781 76.28 -22.64 -62.87
CA ARG A 781 76.57 -21.87 -61.63
C ARG A 781 76.77 -20.34 -61.80
N LEU A 782 76.43 -19.49 -60.81
CA LEU A 782 76.36 -19.69 -59.34
C LEU A 782 75.03 -19.26 -58.73
#